data_AF-A0AAU3AXI5-F1
#
_entry.id   AF-A0AAU3AXI5-F1
#
_cell.length_a   1.000
_cell.length_b   1.000
_cell.length_c   1.000
_cell.angle_alpha   90.00
_cell.angle_beta   90.00
_cell.angle_gamma   90.00
#
_symmetry.space_group_name_H-M   'P 1'
#
loop_
_entity.id
_entity.type
_entity.pdbx_description
1 polymer ?
#
loop_
_entity_poly.entity_id
_entity_poly.type
_entity_poly.pdbx_seq_one_letter_code
_entity_poly.pdbx_strand_id
1 'polypeptide(L)'
;MPDAPIRRTRPYDDDLIAPALSGLIEGSGYWRAGTLAGFADVGDYLAGRGERVPDQYKGWGWSRFIGRIGAVALRASAFHVRPDLREVLLHMLEVWAGTPFADPDVRRRMRTGTIELAEDGVYAARDGEGAVLVLHGLGAGEKGRHFVELRTGEADAPAPGRIVEAEPVPSASWETPERLRRLAGLVREHGPAPWDRAAATALAQATGLSRAAAALLLAGIPDVSYGYRGLDTEARKVMGLKQPEADAGERELIALRVHARLDLLAAVLPDEPEQLWQPGGQAALAERIAEAWRAQHGVRPAIPETTLAVAAEHDTVRMAPAAVCTLFADATSDPVLTRDPDTRLRASSVIGHGWEGEEGFHFKERLSVACEAIDWIYAELPAGDPVREGVPQVVSLLRERLAHPRLLLDADGNRLRGRTVADLWPAFPGAETYGDAVEPLDHPTLDDGLVVVAEAGFDRRGERGAPGIYFRPGKYGADERSQRLETVVDSEGSNLARVRWLRGAACERVVERITSQALPPGHYETDPRLSAPDVVDEIAAKAGLGTDAAALYLQLLALPAPTDRRVRRWNHWTPAHHKAVTTELVGAALVVVDRRPRAGRGVFLPGDWAAADKPFHPMETWKAELLGARLIAGKVRSVPVAGPLPELFARAWQSRPR
;
A
#
# COMPACT_ATOMS: atom_id res chain seq x y z
N MET A 1 42.88 -35.98 19.52
CA MET A 1 42.33 -35.39 18.27
C MET A 1 42.60 -33.90 18.33
N PRO A 2 43.09 -33.27 17.24
CA PRO A 2 43.59 -31.92 17.30
C PRO A 2 42.45 -30.90 17.40
N ASP A 3 42.65 -29.89 18.24
CA ASP A 3 41.80 -28.72 18.43
C ASP A 3 41.41 -28.11 17.08
N ALA A 4 40.12 -28.18 16.75
CA ALA A 4 39.56 -27.36 15.69
C ALA A 4 39.67 -25.89 16.15
N PRO A 5 40.25 -24.98 15.34
CA PRO A 5 40.36 -23.59 15.73
C PRO A 5 38.96 -23.01 15.88
N ILE A 6 38.61 -22.60 17.11
CA ILE A 6 37.48 -21.72 17.39
C ILE A 6 37.66 -20.52 16.47
N ARG A 7 36.88 -20.45 15.39
CA ARG A 7 36.82 -19.25 14.54
C ARG A 7 36.45 -18.11 15.47
N ARG A 8 37.41 -17.22 15.74
CA ARG A 8 37.17 -15.98 16.47
C ARG A 8 35.95 -15.30 15.86
N THR A 9 34.98 -14.97 16.69
CA THR A 9 33.84 -14.12 16.32
C THR A 9 34.40 -12.92 15.56
N ARG A 10 33.90 -12.68 14.34
CA ARG A 10 34.29 -11.48 13.60
C ARG A 10 33.88 -10.26 14.45
N PRO A 11 34.72 -9.23 14.56
CA PRO A 11 34.26 -7.96 15.12
C PRO A 11 33.09 -7.48 14.26
N TYR A 12 31.96 -7.18 14.89
CA TYR A 12 30.79 -6.60 14.24
C TYR A 12 30.76 -5.09 14.54
N ASP A 13 30.14 -4.33 13.65
CA ASP A 13 29.99 -2.88 13.79
C ASP A 13 28.59 -2.58 14.33
N ASP A 14 28.55 -2.14 15.59
CA ASP A 14 27.34 -1.90 16.37
C ASP A 14 26.52 -0.72 15.81
N ASP A 15 27.14 0.17 15.01
CA ASP A 15 26.46 1.26 14.31
C ASP A 15 25.60 0.77 13.13
N LEU A 16 25.78 -0.49 12.70
CA LEU A 16 25.00 -1.10 11.62
C LEU A 16 23.70 -1.76 12.10
N ILE A 17 23.33 -1.66 13.38
CA ILE A 17 22.11 -2.27 13.92
C ILE A 17 20.83 -1.74 13.27
N ALA A 18 20.72 -0.42 13.03
CA ALA A 18 19.54 0.13 12.38
C ALA A 18 19.39 -0.34 10.92
N PRO A 19 20.46 -0.28 10.08
CA PRO A 19 20.44 -0.91 8.75
C PRO A 19 20.13 -2.42 8.77
N ALA A 20 20.64 -3.16 9.76
CA ALA A 20 20.43 -4.61 9.87
C ALA A 20 18.97 -4.95 10.19
N LEU A 21 18.32 -4.15 11.04
CA LEU A 21 16.92 -4.30 11.45
C LEU A 21 15.94 -3.58 10.53
N SER A 22 16.38 -2.98 9.43
CA SER A 22 15.51 -2.19 8.58
C SER A 22 14.28 -2.97 8.16
N GLY A 23 13.11 -2.34 8.25
CA GLY A 23 11.81 -2.96 7.96
C GLY A 23 11.21 -3.76 9.12
N LEU A 24 12.02 -4.21 10.07
CA LEU A 24 11.57 -4.76 11.36
C LEU A 24 11.36 -3.65 12.40
N ILE A 25 11.71 -2.40 12.08
CA ILE A 25 11.66 -1.23 12.98
C ILE A 25 11.01 -0.02 12.31
N GLU A 26 10.53 0.93 13.11
CA GLU A 26 9.98 2.20 12.65
C GLU A 26 11.05 3.30 12.73
N GLY A 27 11.72 3.58 11.60
CA GLY A 27 12.80 4.56 11.52
C GLY A 27 14.07 4.18 12.30
N SER A 28 15.12 5.00 12.17
CA SER A 28 16.45 4.70 12.73
C SER A 28 16.74 5.36 14.09
N GLY A 29 15.90 6.29 14.55
CA GLY A 29 16.25 7.33 15.54
C GLY A 29 16.73 6.90 16.92
N TYR A 30 16.71 5.60 17.24
CA TYR A 30 17.08 5.05 18.55
C TYR A 30 17.92 3.75 18.49
N TRP A 31 18.30 3.30 17.29
CA TRP A 31 19.08 2.10 17.05
C TRP A 31 20.54 2.50 16.74
N ARG A 32 21.46 2.28 17.69
CA ARG A 32 22.87 2.74 17.63
C ARG A 32 23.81 1.84 18.43
N ALA A 33 25.12 2.07 18.38
CA ALA A 33 26.06 1.38 19.26
C ALA A 33 25.64 1.41 20.74
N GLY A 34 25.78 0.27 21.43
CA GLY A 34 25.33 0.07 22.81
C GLY A 34 23.86 -0.32 22.99
N THR A 35 23.08 -0.41 21.90
CA THR A 35 21.68 -0.88 21.96
C THR A 35 21.56 -2.28 22.57
N LEU A 36 22.44 -3.19 22.16
CA LEU A 36 22.41 -4.59 22.60
C LEU A 36 22.76 -4.72 24.09
N ALA A 37 23.72 -3.93 24.57
CA ALA A 37 24.03 -3.85 26.00
C ALA A 37 22.82 -3.36 26.81
N GLY A 38 22.08 -2.38 26.29
CA GLY A 38 20.84 -1.91 26.90
C GLY A 38 19.81 -3.02 27.12
N PHE A 39 19.64 -3.96 26.17
CA PHE A 39 18.72 -5.08 26.35
C PHE A 39 19.15 -6.01 27.47
N ALA A 40 20.44 -6.29 27.55
CA ALA A 40 21.02 -7.12 28.61
C ALA A 40 20.85 -6.46 29.98
N ASP A 41 21.16 -5.17 30.09
CA ASP A 41 21.03 -4.40 31.35
C ASP A 41 19.57 -4.35 31.82
N VAL A 42 18.62 -4.10 30.91
CA VAL A 42 17.19 -4.14 31.23
C VAL A 42 16.76 -5.54 31.66
N GLY A 43 17.19 -6.56 30.93
CA GLY A 43 16.91 -7.96 31.27
C GLY A 43 17.44 -8.35 32.65
N ASP A 44 18.67 -7.96 32.97
CA ASP A 44 19.30 -8.24 34.26
C ASP A 44 18.61 -7.48 35.41
N TYR A 45 18.20 -6.23 35.19
CA TYR A 45 17.41 -5.49 36.18
C TYR A 45 16.06 -6.17 36.44
N LEU A 46 15.30 -6.50 35.38
CA LEU A 46 13.99 -7.13 35.49
C LEU A 46 14.07 -8.50 36.18
N ALA A 47 15.09 -9.29 35.87
CA ALA A 47 15.30 -10.61 36.44
C ALA A 47 15.95 -10.60 37.84
N GLY A 48 16.25 -9.43 38.41
CA GLY A 48 16.90 -9.31 39.72
C GLY A 48 18.40 -9.66 39.73
N ARG A 49 19.03 -9.82 38.56
CA ARG A 49 20.47 -10.12 38.43
C ARG A 49 21.35 -8.87 38.50
N GLY A 50 20.80 -7.70 38.13
CA GLY A 50 21.44 -6.39 38.24
C GLY A 50 20.82 -5.54 39.34
N GLU A 51 21.64 -4.88 40.17
CA GLU A 51 21.13 -3.99 41.23
C GLU A 51 20.88 -2.56 40.75
N ARG A 52 21.63 -2.10 39.74
CA ARG A 52 21.55 -0.75 39.22
C ARG A 52 20.38 -0.61 38.26
N VAL A 53 19.59 0.45 38.42
CA VAL A 53 18.58 0.85 37.43
C VAL A 53 19.33 1.20 36.13
N PRO A 54 19.04 0.54 35.00
CA PRO A 54 19.65 0.84 33.72
C PRO A 54 19.38 2.30 33.35
N ASP A 55 20.35 2.97 32.73
CA ASP A 55 20.10 4.32 32.19
C ASP A 55 18.90 4.25 31.24
N GLN A 56 17.97 5.21 31.35
CA GLN A 56 16.73 5.19 30.58
C GLN A 56 17.04 5.05 29.09
N TYR A 57 16.81 3.84 28.57
CA TYR A 57 17.24 3.51 27.22
C TYR A 57 16.41 4.32 26.23
N LYS A 58 17.09 5.11 25.39
CA LYS A 58 16.44 5.87 24.31
C LYS A 58 15.95 4.90 23.24
N GLY A 59 14.65 4.67 23.18
CA GLY A 59 13.99 3.85 22.16
C GLY A 59 13.15 2.74 22.74
N TRP A 60 11.83 2.94 22.84
CA TRP A 60 10.88 1.89 23.23
C TRP A 60 10.69 0.79 22.17
N GLY A 61 11.08 1.04 20.92
CA GLY A 61 10.78 0.16 19.79
C GLY A 61 11.36 -1.25 19.87
N TRP A 62 12.35 -1.51 20.74
CA TRP A 62 12.94 -2.84 20.89
C TRP A 62 12.05 -3.82 21.66
N SER A 63 11.21 -3.35 22.59
CA SER A 63 10.36 -4.24 23.41
C SER A 63 9.37 -5.04 22.56
N ARG A 64 9.06 -4.55 21.36
CA ARG A 64 8.25 -5.25 20.36
C ARG A 64 8.83 -6.59 19.93
N PHE A 65 10.14 -6.82 20.09
CA PHE A 65 10.77 -8.10 19.78
C PHE A 65 10.56 -9.18 20.85
N ILE A 66 10.06 -8.84 22.04
CA ILE A 66 9.70 -9.83 23.06
C ILE A 66 8.57 -10.71 22.51
N GLY A 67 8.81 -12.02 22.42
CA GLY A 67 7.91 -12.97 21.77
C GLY A 67 8.04 -13.02 20.24
N ARG A 68 8.82 -12.14 19.61
CA ARG A 68 8.86 -11.94 18.15
C ARG A 68 10.26 -11.95 17.52
N ILE A 69 11.31 -12.27 18.28
CA ILE A 69 12.69 -12.27 17.74
C ILE A 69 12.89 -13.29 16.60
N GLY A 70 11.97 -14.24 16.42
CA GLY A 70 11.93 -15.16 15.27
C GLY A 70 12.03 -14.45 13.91
N ALA A 71 11.50 -13.23 13.80
CA ALA A 71 11.63 -12.42 12.59
C ALA A 71 13.09 -11.99 12.31
N VAL A 72 13.84 -11.63 13.36
CA VAL A 72 15.27 -11.31 13.29
C VAL A 72 16.08 -12.56 12.96
N ALA A 73 15.74 -13.68 13.57
CA ALA A 73 16.33 -14.98 13.33
C ALA A 73 16.18 -15.42 11.86
N LEU A 74 14.97 -15.30 11.30
CA LEU A 74 14.72 -15.56 9.88
C LEU A 74 15.58 -14.65 8.99
N ARG A 75 15.60 -13.34 9.25
CA ARG A 75 16.42 -12.39 8.49
C ARG A 75 17.90 -12.76 8.54
N ALA A 76 18.45 -13.10 9.72
CA ALA A 76 19.85 -13.47 9.87
C ALA A 76 20.25 -14.68 9.00
N SER A 77 19.32 -15.62 8.80
CA SER A 77 19.52 -16.79 7.95
C SER A 77 19.39 -16.50 6.44
N ALA A 78 18.84 -15.35 6.04
CA ALA A 78 18.50 -15.08 4.65
C ALA A 78 19.72 -14.77 3.77
N PHE A 79 19.68 -15.21 2.51
CA PHE A 79 20.80 -15.12 1.57
C PHE A 79 21.15 -13.68 1.14
N HIS A 80 20.16 -12.79 1.05
CA HIS A 80 20.33 -11.42 0.56
C HIS A 80 21.04 -10.50 1.59
N VAL A 81 21.12 -10.91 2.86
CA VAL A 81 21.72 -10.09 3.90
C VAL A 81 23.22 -9.99 3.70
N ARG A 82 23.77 -8.78 3.75
CA ARG A 82 25.22 -8.59 3.64
C ARG A 82 25.94 -9.21 4.84
N PRO A 83 27.18 -9.71 4.68
CA PRO A 83 27.91 -10.36 5.78
C PRO A 83 28.07 -9.50 7.05
N ASP A 84 28.31 -8.20 6.90
CA ASP A 84 28.43 -7.25 8.01
C ASP A 84 27.12 -7.08 8.78
N LEU A 85 26.02 -6.84 8.07
CA LEU A 85 24.68 -6.76 8.68
C LEU A 85 24.27 -8.08 9.33
N ARG A 86 24.60 -9.21 8.70
CA ARG A 86 24.31 -10.53 9.23
C ARG A 86 25.01 -10.75 10.57
N GLU A 87 26.29 -10.44 10.69
CA GLU A 87 27.00 -10.61 11.98
C GLU A 87 26.37 -9.78 13.11
N VAL A 88 25.85 -8.58 12.80
CA VAL A 88 25.11 -7.77 13.79
C VAL A 88 23.83 -8.47 14.23
N LEU A 89 23.05 -9.01 13.30
CA LEU A 89 21.83 -9.77 13.63
C LEU A 89 22.15 -11.01 14.46
N LEU A 90 23.19 -11.75 14.08
CA LEU A 90 23.64 -12.94 14.82
C LEU A 90 24.06 -12.58 16.24
N HIS A 91 24.81 -11.50 16.42
CA HIS A 91 25.21 -11.05 17.74
C HIS A 91 24.01 -10.58 18.58
N MET A 92 23.05 -9.88 17.97
CA MET A 92 21.80 -9.53 18.64
C MET A 92 21.07 -10.78 19.15
N LEU A 93 20.97 -11.85 18.37
CA LEU A 93 20.34 -13.11 18.80
C LEU A 93 21.08 -13.77 19.97
N GLU A 94 22.41 -13.70 19.99
CA GLU A 94 23.23 -14.24 21.08
C GLU A 94 23.05 -13.45 22.38
N VAL A 95 23.05 -12.12 22.31
CA VAL A 95 22.75 -11.25 23.45
C VAL A 95 21.34 -11.52 23.94
N TRP A 96 20.36 -11.56 23.03
CA TRP A 96 18.96 -11.83 23.36
C TRP A 96 18.79 -13.17 24.07
N ALA A 97 19.50 -14.22 23.64
CA ALA A 97 19.49 -15.53 24.27
C ALA A 97 19.99 -15.53 25.74
N GLY A 98 20.74 -14.50 26.16
CA GLY A 98 21.16 -14.31 27.56
C GLY A 98 20.15 -13.55 28.42
N THR A 99 19.10 -12.98 27.82
CA THR A 99 18.10 -12.16 28.52
C THR A 99 16.92 -13.01 29.00
N PRO A 100 16.15 -12.55 30.02
CA PRO A 100 14.85 -13.17 30.36
C PRO A 100 13.85 -13.18 29.20
N PHE A 101 14.03 -12.33 28.18
CA PHE A 101 13.11 -12.24 27.04
C PHE A 101 13.12 -13.50 26.18
N ALA A 102 14.23 -14.25 26.16
CA ALA A 102 14.34 -15.49 25.38
C ALA A 102 13.73 -16.70 26.09
N ASP A 103 13.45 -16.64 27.39
CA ASP A 103 12.90 -17.74 28.17
C ASP A 103 11.35 -17.76 28.12
N PRO A 104 10.72 -18.82 27.56
CA PRO A 104 9.26 -18.94 27.49
C PRO A 104 8.55 -18.89 28.84
N ASP A 105 9.14 -19.45 29.90
CA ASP A 105 8.53 -19.52 31.23
C ASP A 105 8.62 -18.18 31.94
N VAL A 106 9.66 -17.40 31.65
CA VAL A 106 9.78 -16.01 32.10
C VAL A 106 8.81 -15.11 31.33
N ARG A 107 8.74 -15.23 29.99
CA ARG A 107 7.84 -14.43 29.15
C ARG A 107 6.37 -14.53 29.56
N ARG A 108 5.90 -15.71 30.00
CA ARG A 108 4.50 -15.89 30.48
C ARG A 108 4.13 -14.94 31.63
N ARG A 109 5.12 -14.43 32.37
CA ARG A 109 4.93 -13.49 33.49
C ARG A 109 5.18 -12.03 33.11
N MET A 110 5.49 -11.75 31.84
CA MET A 110 5.80 -10.41 31.36
C MET A 110 4.57 -9.71 30.79
N ARG A 111 4.55 -8.39 30.96
CA ARG A 111 3.57 -7.49 30.33
C ARG A 111 4.26 -6.28 29.71
N THR A 112 3.61 -5.70 28.70
CA THR A 112 3.97 -4.40 28.13
C THR A 112 2.74 -3.52 28.10
N GLY A 113 2.93 -2.22 28.01
CA GLY A 113 1.79 -1.31 27.99
C GLY A 113 2.19 0.16 28.09
N THR A 114 1.28 0.98 28.59
CA THR A 114 1.49 2.41 28.80
C THR A 114 1.31 2.80 30.27
N ILE A 115 2.12 3.75 30.73
CA ILE A 115 2.17 4.22 32.11
C ILE A 115 2.31 5.74 32.15
N GLU A 116 1.58 6.37 33.07
CA GLU A 116 1.78 7.76 33.48
C GLU A 116 2.70 7.78 34.70
N LEU A 117 3.88 8.38 34.57
CA LEU A 117 4.84 8.45 35.68
C LEU A 117 4.31 9.36 36.80
N ALA A 118 4.52 8.95 38.05
CA ALA A 118 4.25 9.81 39.20
C ALA A 118 5.27 10.98 39.28
N GLU A 119 6.52 10.71 38.89
CA GLU A 119 7.60 11.69 38.82
C GLU A 119 8.47 11.40 37.60
N ASP A 120 8.77 12.41 36.78
CA ASP A 120 9.47 12.24 35.50
C ASP A 120 10.85 11.58 35.62
N GLY A 121 11.51 11.75 36.77
CA GLY A 121 12.84 11.19 37.07
C GLY A 121 12.82 9.74 37.58
N VAL A 122 11.65 9.20 37.93
CA VAL A 122 11.50 7.83 38.45
C VAL A 122 10.85 6.98 37.38
N TYR A 123 11.64 6.13 36.73
CA TYR A 123 11.21 5.33 35.57
C TYR A 123 11.40 3.82 35.79
N ALA A 124 11.67 3.40 37.01
CA ALA A 124 11.82 1.99 37.37
C ALA A 124 11.33 1.74 38.80
N ALA A 125 10.78 0.56 39.05
CA ALA A 125 10.46 0.08 40.39
C ALA A 125 10.61 -1.44 40.44
N ARG A 126 11.08 -1.97 41.59
CA ARG A 126 11.27 -3.41 41.81
C ARG A 126 11.14 -3.77 43.29
N ASP A 127 10.48 -4.89 43.57
CA ASP A 127 10.41 -5.53 44.87
C ASP A 127 10.35 -7.08 44.72
N GLY A 128 9.81 -7.79 45.73
CA GLY A 128 9.66 -9.25 45.69
C GLY A 128 8.58 -9.77 44.72
N GLU A 129 7.62 -8.94 44.32
CA GLU A 129 6.51 -9.29 43.42
C GLU A 129 6.88 -9.07 41.94
N GLY A 130 7.92 -8.28 41.65
CA GLY A 130 8.44 -8.12 40.30
C GLY A 130 9.15 -6.79 40.06
N ALA A 131 9.31 -6.46 38.78
CA ALA A 131 9.94 -5.22 38.34
C ALA A 131 9.20 -4.58 37.15
N VAL A 132 9.11 -3.26 37.14
CA VAL A 132 8.66 -2.42 36.01
C VAL A 132 9.78 -1.48 35.60
N LEU A 133 10.04 -1.39 34.29
CA LEU A 133 10.94 -0.40 33.70
C LEU A 133 10.25 0.36 32.56
N VAL A 134 10.31 1.69 32.61
CA VAL A 134 9.71 2.59 31.62
C VAL A 134 10.75 2.99 30.57
N LEU A 135 10.41 2.78 29.30
CA LEU A 135 11.27 3.04 28.15
C LEU A 135 11.10 4.49 27.64
N HIS A 136 12.19 5.10 27.17
CA HIS A 136 12.14 6.47 26.63
C HIS A 136 11.69 6.49 25.15
N GLY A 137 10.81 7.42 24.77
CA GLY A 137 10.30 7.56 23.40
C GLY A 137 9.84 8.97 23.02
N LEU A 138 9.88 9.29 21.72
CA LEU A 138 9.17 10.44 21.13
C LEU A 138 7.67 10.13 21.17
N GLY A 139 6.90 10.96 21.89
CA GLY A 139 5.45 10.76 22.05
C GLY A 139 4.98 10.64 23.49
N ALA A 140 5.61 11.32 24.45
CA ALA A 140 5.05 11.57 25.79
C ALA A 140 3.82 12.51 25.71
N GLY A 141 2.83 12.16 24.89
CA GLY A 141 1.53 12.81 24.79
C GLY A 141 0.45 12.08 25.61
N GLU A 142 -0.82 12.36 25.32
CA GLU A 142 -2.04 11.90 26.04
C GLU A 142 -2.18 10.39 26.29
N LYS A 143 -1.32 9.52 25.72
CA LYS A 143 -1.40 8.05 25.80
C LYS A 143 -0.40 7.39 26.77
N GLY A 144 0.42 8.16 27.50
CA GLY A 144 1.39 7.62 28.47
C GLY A 144 2.72 7.14 27.84
N ARG A 145 3.70 6.77 28.68
CA ARG A 145 5.02 6.22 28.29
C ARG A 145 4.99 4.70 28.23
N HIS A 146 5.81 4.06 27.41
CA HIS A 146 5.83 2.60 27.31
C HIS A 146 6.64 1.93 28.44
N PHE A 147 6.19 0.77 28.94
CA PHE A 147 6.92 0.00 29.94
C PHE A 147 7.09 -1.48 29.55
N VAL A 148 8.05 -2.13 30.21
CA VAL A 148 8.21 -3.60 30.26
C VAL A 148 8.16 -4.02 31.72
N GLU A 149 7.39 -5.05 32.00
CA GLU A 149 7.23 -5.62 33.33
C GLU A 149 7.58 -7.09 33.33
N LEU A 150 8.19 -7.55 34.44
CA LEU A 150 8.35 -8.96 34.77
C LEU A 150 7.84 -9.21 36.20
N ARG A 151 6.82 -10.06 36.32
CA ARG A 151 6.25 -10.49 37.62
C ARG A 151 6.94 -11.75 38.15
N THR A 152 7.06 -11.89 39.47
CA THR A 152 7.54 -13.13 40.11
C THR A 152 6.41 -14.14 40.33
N GLY A 153 5.17 -13.65 40.47
CA GLY A 153 3.95 -14.45 40.63
C GLY A 153 2.74 -13.82 39.96
N GLU A 154 1.55 -14.02 40.54
CA GLU A 154 0.29 -13.47 40.02
C GLU A 154 0.07 -12.00 40.39
N ALA A 155 0.68 -11.54 41.49
CA ALA A 155 0.56 -10.15 41.95
C ALA A 155 1.22 -9.18 40.95
N ASP A 156 0.70 -7.96 40.90
CA ASP A 156 1.29 -6.90 40.09
C ASP A 156 2.64 -6.47 40.65
N ALA A 157 3.61 -6.21 39.77
CA ALA A 157 4.89 -5.64 40.17
C ALA A 157 4.70 -4.17 40.60
N PRO A 158 5.59 -3.63 41.45
CA PRO A 158 5.56 -2.21 41.79
C PRO A 158 5.82 -1.37 40.54
N ALA A 159 5.05 -0.30 40.36
CA ALA A 159 5.14 0.60 39.22
C ALA A 159 5.54 2.01 39.65
N PRO A 160 6.39 2.72 38.88
CA PRO A 160 6.80 4.10 39.17
C PRO A 160 5.72 5.15 38.81
N GLY A 161 4.46 4.73 38.71
CA GLY A 161 3.36 5.52 38.18
C GLY A 161 2.08 4.72 38.01
N ARG A 162 1.07 5.35 37.39
CA ARG A 162 -0.23 4.74 37.09
C ARG A 162 -0.18 4.03 35.74
N ILE A 163 -0.30 2.71 35.75
CA ILE A 163 -0.46 1.93 34.51
C ILE A 163 -1.82 2.30 33.88
N VAL A 164 -1.77 2.76 32.63
CA VAL A 164 -2.94 3.15 31.84
C VAL A 164 -3.49 1.94 31.10
N GLU A 165 -2.61 1.16 30.48
CA GLU A 165 -2.93 -0.05 29.74
C GLU A 165 -1.81 -1.07 29.92
N ALA A 166 -2.16 -2.35 30.02
CA ALA A 166 -1.20 -3.44 30.11
C ALA A 166 -1.74 -4.66 29.36
N GLU A 167 -0.86 -5.27 28.57
CA GLU A 167 -1.12 -6.49 27.81
C GLU A 167 -0.01 -7.52 28.09
N PRO A 168 -0.35 -8.82 28.15
CA PRO A 168 0.67 -9.86 28.20
C PRO A 168 1.52 -9.85 26.92
N VAL A 169 2.81 -10.12 27.05
CA VAL A 169 3.65 -10.32 25.86
C VAL A 169 3.21 -11.59 25.11
N PRO A 170 3.46 -11.69 23.78
CA PRO A 170 3.08 -12.87 23.01
C PRO A 170 3.66 -14.16 23.60
N SER A 171 2.77 -15.12 23.86
CA SER A 171 3.12 -16.44 24.38
C SER A 171 3.52 -17.42 23.26
N ALA A 172 2.93 -17.26 22.07
CA ALA A 172 3.31 -18.02 20.88
C ALA A 172 4.58 -17.43 20.26
N SER A 173 5.71 -18.13 20.43
CA SER A 173 7.00 -17.74 19.87
C SER A 173 7.85 -18.97 19.55
N TRP A 174 8.69 -18.85 18.53
CA TRP A 174 9.70 -19.87 18.22
C TRP A 174 10.88 -19.85 19.20
N GLU A 175 11.10 -18.73 19.89
CA GLU A 175 12.37 -18.44 20.57
C GLU A 175 12.57 -19.24 21.88
N THR A 176 13.75 -19.86 21.99
CA THR A 176 14.37 -20.32 23.24
C THR A 176 15.86 -19.95 23.22
N PRO A 177 16.54 -19.85 24.37
CA PRO A 177 17.97 -19.54 24.42
C PRO A 177 18.81 -20.52 23.58
N GLU A 178 18.46 -21.80 23.58
CA GLU A 178 19.16 -22.86 22.84
C GLU A 178 18.96 -22.71 21.33
N ARG A 179 17.72 -22.47 20.88
CA ARG A 179 17.39 -22.31 19.46
C ARG A 179 18.06 -21.09 18.85
N LEU A 180 18.09 -19.97 19.58
CA LEU A 180 18.73 -18.73 19.14
C LEU A 180 20.24 -18.93 18.93
N ARG A 181 20.93 -19.49 19.93
CA ARG A 181 22.36 -19.81 19.82
C ARG A 181 22.64 -20.84 18.75
N ARG A 182 21.78 -21.86 18.62
CA ARG A 182 21.92 -22.93 17.62
C ARG A 182 21.82 -22.40 16.20
N LEU A 183 20.78 -21.61 15.91
CA LEU A 183 20.63 -20.95 14.62
C LEU A 183 21.84 -20.06 14.33
N ALA A 184 22.29 -19.26 15.30
CA ALA A 184 23.42 -18.38 15.08
C ALA A 184 24.71 -19.14 14.74
N GLY A 185 24.95 -20.28 15.42
CA GLY A 185 26.04 -21.20 15.10
C GLY A 185 25.94 -21.77 13.67
N LEU A 186 24.76 -22.27 13.29
CA LEU A 186 24.52 -22.86 11.97
C LEU A 186 24.74 -21.86 10.83
N VAL A 187 24.28 -20.62 10.99
CA VAL A 187 24.50 -19.56 10.00
C VAL A 187 25.99 -19.22 9.85
N ARG A 188 26.78 -19.25 10.93
CA ARG A 188 28.24 -19.04 10.84
C ARG A 188 28.98 -20.24 10.26
N GLU A 189 28.47 -21.45 10.47
CA GLU A 189 29.04 -22.71 9.96
C GLU A 189 28.77 -22.88 8.46
N HIS A 190 27.51 -22.80 8.06
CA HIS A 190 27.05 -23.12 6.71
C HIS A 190 26.84 -21.89 5.81
N GLY A 191 26.85 -20.68 6.38
CA GLY A 191 26.39 -19.48 5.69
C GLY A 191 24.86 -19.37 5.68
N PRO A 192 24.29 -18.49 4.84
CA PRO A 192 22.84 -18.33 4.76
C PRO A 192 22.14 -19.62 4.32
N ALA A 193 20.86 -19.75 4.69
CA ALA A 193 20.01 -20.82 4.21
C ALA A 193 19.89 -20.77 2.66
N PRO A 194 19.82 -21.93 1.99
CA PRO A 194 19.66 -22.00 0.54
C PRO A 194 18.35 -21.34 0.09
N TRP A 195 18.36 -20.71 -1.08
CA TRP A 195 17.17 -20.09 -1.66
C TRP A 195 16.47 -21.01 -2.66
N ASP A 196 15.13 -21.08 -2.58
CA ASP A 196 14.30 -21.83 -3.53
C ASP A 196 13.17 -20.95 -4.09
N ARG A 197 13.16 -20.77 -5.42
CA ARG A 197 12.10 -20.02 -6.12
C ARG A 197 10.78 -20.77 -6.15
N ALA A 198 10.80 -22.10 -6.14
CA ALA A 198 9.59 -22.91 -6.12
C ALA A 198 8.83 -22.70 -4.81
N ALA A 199 9.54 -22.62 -3.68
CA ALA A 199 8.96 -22.29 -2.38
C ALA A 199 8.25 -20.93 -2.37
N ALA A 200 8.86 -19.88 -2.95
CA ALA A 200 8.21 -18.57 -3.08
C ALA A 200 6.94 -18.62 -3.96
N THR A 201 6.95 -19.45 -5.01
CA THR A 201 5.78 -19.65 -5.89
C THR A 201 4.65 -20.37 -5.16
N ALA A 202 4.98 -21.41 -4.39
CA ALA A 202 4.02 -22.13 -3.56
C ALA A 202 3.42 -21.23 -2.47
N LEU A 203 4.25 -20.38 -1.84
CA LEU A 203 3.80 -19.38 -0.87
C LEU A 203 2.80 -18.40 -1.50
N ALA A 204 3.09 -17.87 -2.69
CA ALA A 204 2.18 -16.98 -3.42
C ALA A 204 0.80 -17.64 -3.65
N GLN A 205 0.79 -18.88 -4.14
CA GLN A 205 -0.44 -19.65 -4.36
C GLN A 205 -1.23 -19.90 -3.07
N ALA A 206 -0.54 -20.19 -1.97
CA ALA A 206 -1.16 -20.54 -0.69
C ALA A 206 -1.69 -19.32 0.11
N THR A 207 -1.33 -18.10 -0.29
CA THR A 207 -1.63 -16.85 0.42
C THR A 207 -2.43 -15.84 -0.42
N GLY A 208 -2.37 -15.96 -1.75
CA GLY A 208 -2.87 -14.96 -2.69
C GLY A 208 -1.98 -13.73 -2.84
N LEU A 209 -0.76 -13.75 -2.26
CA LEU A 209 0.26 -12.72 -2.49
C LEU A 209 0.78 -12.76 -3.92
N SER A 210 1.27 -11.62 -4.42
CA SER A 210 2.10 -11.64 -5.63
C SER A 210 3.34 -12.51 -5.44
N ARG A 211 3.88 -13.10 -6.51
CA ARG A 211 5.15 -13.84 -6.46
C ARG A 211 6.29 -13.00 -5.88
N ALA A 212 6.30 -11.69 -6.16
CA ALA A 212 7.30 -10.78 -5.62
C ALA A 212 7.15 -10.60 -4.10
N ALA A 213 5.94 -10.29 -3.60
CA ALA A 213 5.69 -10.17 -2.17
C ALA A 213 5.94 -11.48 -1.42
N ALA A 214 5.54 -12.62 -1.97
CA ALA A 214 5.83 -13.93 -1.41
C ALA A 214 7.34 -14.19 -1.32
N ALA A 215 8.11 -13.87 -2.36
CA ALA A 215 9.57 -14.00 -2.34
C ALA A 215 10.21 -13.08 -1.28
N LEU A 216 9.77 -11.83 -1.17
CA LEU A 216 10.26 -10.90 -0.15
C LEU A 216 9.94 -11.39 1.27
N LEU A 217 8.72 -11.88 1.48
CA LEU A 217 8.26 -12.41 2.76
C LEU A 217 9.03 -13.68 3.16
N LEU A 218 9.21 -14.63 2.23
CA LEU A 218 10.01 -15.84 2.45
C LEU A 218 11.47 -15.52 2.78
N ALA A 219 12.02 -14.49 2.13
CA ALA A 219 13.37 -14.01 2.42
C ALA A 219 13.46 -13.21 3.73
N GLY A 220 12.36 -13.07 4.48
CA GLY A 220 12.30 -12.32 5.73
C GLY A 220 12.58 -10.83 5.53
N ILE A 221 12.18 -10.24 4.40
CA ILE A 221 12.45 -8.84 3.98
C ILE A 221 11.24 -7.93 4.23
N PRO A 222 11.19 -7.26 5.37
CA PRO A 222 10.16 -6.26 5.65
C PRO A 222 10.51 -4.79 5.36
N ASP A 223 11.66 -4.42 4.77
CA ASP A 223 11.93 -2.99 4.44
C ASP A 223 11.73 -2.63 2.99
N VAL A 224 11.03 -1.52 2.80
CA VAL A 224 10.61 -0.91 1.53
C VAL A 224 10.52 0.62 1.63
N SER A 225 10.96 1.24 2.74
CA SER A 225 10.82 2.70 2.93
C SER A 225 11.92 3.39 3.74
N TYR A 226 12.72 2.71 4.55
CA TYR A 226 13.72 3.38 5.40
C TYR A 226 15.16 2.97 5.07
N GLY A 227 15.68 3.49 3.96
CA GLY A 227 17.13 3.63 3.74
C GLY A 227 17.92 2.35 3.45
N TYR A 228 17.37 1.16 3.70
CA TYR A 228 17.90 -0.05 3.09
C TYR A 228 17.46 -0.08 1.62
N ARG A 229 18.42 0.05 0.69
CA ARG A 229 18.17 -0.20 -0.75
C ARG A 229 18.01 -1.71 -0.95
N GLY A 230 16.88 -2.21 -0.49
CA GLY A 230 16.70 -3.56 0.02
C GLY A 230 16.42 -4.64 -0.99
N LEU A 231 17.15 -4.63 -2.10
CA LEU A 231 17.49 -5.83 -2.85
C LEU A 231 18.49 -5.39 -3.91
N ASP A 232 19.76 -5.75 -3.74
CA ASP A 232 20.74 -5.44 -4.79
C ASP A 232 20.40 -6.21 -6.08
N THR A 233 21.09 -5.86 -7.16
CA THR A 233 20.87 -6.48 -8.46
C THR A 233 21.09 -8.00 -8.44
N GLU A 234 22.02 -8.48 -7.62
CA GLU A 234 22.32 -9.92 -7.53
C GLU A 234 21.24 -10.67 -6.75
N ALA A 235 20.77 -10.11 -5.63
CA ALA A 235 19.65 -10.68 -4.89
C ALA A 235 18.37 -10.74 -5.74
N ARG A 236 18.08 -9.72 -6.57
CA ARG A 236 16.95 -9.73 -7.51
C ARG A 236 17.09 -10.83 -8.56
N LYS A 237 18.30 -11.01 -9.09
CA LYS A 237 18.60 -12.10 -10.03
C LYS A 237 18.40 -13.46 -9.35
N VAL A 238 18.85 -13.65 -8.11
CA VAL A 238 18.65 -14.91 -7.37
C VAL A 238 17.17 -15.19 -7.16
N MET A 239 16.36 -14.20 -6.79
CA MET A 239 14.90 -14.34 -6.66
C MET A 239 14.16 -14.50 -7.99
N GLY A 240 14.78 -14.10 -9.11
CA GLY A 240 14.12 -14.05 -10.41
C GLY A 240 13.10 -12.91 -10.51
N LEU A 241 13.42 -11.77 -9.91
CA LEU A 241 12.58 -10.57 -9.89
C LEU A 241 13.21 -9.46 -10.73
N LYS A 242 12.40 -8.73 -11.50
CA LYS A 242 12.78 -7.45 -12.09
C LYS A 242 12.61 -6.33 -11.07
N GLN A 243 13.24 -5.17 -11.30
CA GLN A 243 13.08 -4.01 -10.39
C GLN A 243 11.60 -3.64 -10.18
N PRO A 244 10.76 -3.49 -11.23
CA PRO A 244 9.37 -3.08 -11.02
C PRO A 244 8.53 -4.15 -10.30
N GLU A 245 8.88 -5.43 -10.46
CA GLU A 245 8.23 -6.53 -9.74
C GLU A 245 8.58 -6.48 -8.25
N ALA A 246 9.86 -6.25 -7.93
CA ALA A 246 10.30 -6.05 -6.55
C ALA A 246 9.59 -4.83 -5.94
N ASP A 247 9.64 -3.66 -6.58
CA ASP A 247 8.97 -2.43 -6.11
C ASP A 247 7.46 -2.64 -5.86
N ALA A 248 6.79 -3.45 -6.69
CA ALA A 248 5.38 -3.78 -6.53
C ALA A 248 5.13 -4.70 -5.32
N GLY A 249 5.92 -5.76 -5.15
CA GLY A 249 5.85 -6.65 -3.99
C GLY A 249 6.21 -5.91 -2.68
N GLU A 250 7.15 -4.97 -2.77
CA GLU A 250 7.53 -4.10 -1.68
C GLU A 250 6.34 -3.22 -1.22
N ARG A 251 5.68 -2.56 -2.16
CA ARG A 251 4.45 -1.79 -1.88
C ARG A 251 3.31 -2.66 -1.35
N GLU A 252 3.22 -3.92 -1.76
CA GLU A 252 2.21 -4.84 -1.22
C GLU A 252 2.44 -5.14 0.26
N LEU A 253 3.70 -5.34 0.67
CA LEU A 253 4.06 -5.62 2.07
C LEU A 253 4.11 -4.36 2.95
N ILE A 254 4.23 -3.14 2.38
CA ILE A 254 4.25 -1.90 3.18
C ILE A 254 2.95 -1.68 3.94
N ALA A 255 1.83 -2.17 3.41
CA ALA A 255 0.52 -2.07 4.04
C ALA A 255 0.46 -2.83 5.38
N LEU A 256 1.34 -3.81 5.58
CA LEU A 256 1.52 -4.48 6.86
C LEU A 256 2.38 -3.59 7.77
N ARG A 257 1.76 -3.03 8.81
CA ARG A 257 2.48 -2.28 9.86
C ARG A 257 3.57 -3.18 10.49
N VAL A 258 4.63 -2.56 11.01
CA VAL A 258 5.78 -3.27 11.59
C VAL A 258 5.37 -4.37 12.56
N HIS A 259 4.43 -4.09 13.46
CA HIS A 259 3.95 -5.06 14.45
C HIS A 259 3.35 -6.31 13.80
N ALA A 260 2.44 -6.15 12.83
CA ALA A 260 1.83 -7.27 12.11
C ALA A 260 2.88 -8.10 11.35
N ARG A 261 3.93 -7.46 10.80
CA ARG A 261 5.04 -8.18 10.16
C ARG A 261 5.85 -9.00 11.16
N LEU A 262 6.07 -8.48 12.37
CA LEU A 262 6.76 -9.20 13.43
C LEU A 262 5.92 -10.38 13.93
N ASP A 263 4.61 -10.20 14.14
CA ASP A 263 3.70 -11.28 14.54
C ASP A 263 3.67 -12.40 13.49
N LEU A 264 3.55 -12.04 12.21
CA LEU A 264 3.53 -12.98 11.09
C LEU A 264 4.77 -13.88 11.05
N LEU A 265 5.93 -13.33 11.39
CA LEU A 265 7.22 -14.02 11.31
C LEU A 265 7.72 -14.58 12.66
N ALA A 266 6.98 -14.36 13.75
CA ALA A 266 7.43 -14.70 15.11
C ALA A 266 7.69 -16.20 15.32
N ALA A 267 6.91 -17.06 14.67
CA ALA A 267 6.89 -18.50 14.92
C ALA A 267 7.11 -19.37 13.65
N VAL A 268 7.53 -18.79 12.53
CA VAL A 268 7.56 -19.49 11.23
C VAL A 268 8.79 -20.39 11.03
N LEU A 269 9.83 -20.23 11.85
CA LEU A 269 11.03 -21.06 11.77
C LEU A 269 10.74 -22.50 12.27
N PRO A 270 11.43 -23.52 11.72
CA PRO A 270 11.32 -24.89 12.21
C PRO A 270 11.89 -25.01 13.63
N ASP A 271 11.30 -25.88 14.46
CA ASP A 271 11.74 -26.12 15.85
C ASP A 271 13.20 -26.61 15.93
N GLU A 272 13.63 -27.37 14.92
CA GLU A 272 15.01 -27.76 14.66
C GLU A 272 15.58 -26.84 13.57
N PRO A 273 16.44 -25.87 13.92
CA PRO A 273 16.89 -24.85 12.96
C PRO A 273 17.67 -25.43 11.77
N GLU A 274 18.30 -26.60 11.92
CA GLU A 274 19.05 -27.31 10.88
C GLU A 274 18.20 -27.62 9.65
N GLN A 275 16.88 -27.79 9.83
CA GLN A 275 15.96 -28.12 8.74
C GLN A 275 15.95 -27.07 7.64
N LEU A 276 16.33 -25.81 7.94
CA LEU A 276 16.46 -24.75 6.93
C LEU A 276 17.48 -25.07 5.82
N TRP A 277 18.53 -25.85 6.13
CA TRP A 277 19.58 -26.23 5.18
C TRP A 277 19.33 -27.58 4.50
N GLN A 278 18.31 -28.32 4.92
CA GLN A 278 17.97 -29.62 4.34
C GLN A 278 17.21 -29.45 3.02
N PRO A 279 17.25 -30.45 2.12
CA PRO A 279 16.38 -30.48 0.94
C PRO A 279 14.90 -30.30 1.35
N GLY A 280 14.22 -29.34 0.75
CA GLY A 280 12.82 -29.01 1.08
C GLY A 280 12.62 -28.05 2.26
N GLY A 281 13.68 -27.63 2.96
CA GLY A 281 13.59 -26.72 4.10
C GLY A 281 12.89 -25.39 3.80
N GLN A 282 13.18 -24.79 2.62
CA GLN A 282 12.51 -23.58 2.16
C GLN A 282 11.02 -23.79 1.86
N ALA A 283 10.64 -24.97 1.34
CA ALA A 283 9.23 -25.29 1.08
C ALA A 283 8.45 -25.43 2.40
N ALA A 284 9.03 -26.10 3.40
CA ALA A 284 8.44 -26.20 4.74
C ALA A 284 8.32 -24.82 5.42
N LEU A 285 9.33 -23.95 5.27
CA LEU A 285 9.27 -22.57 5.74
C LEU A 285 8.15 -21.78 5.04
N ALA A 286 8.02 -21.92 3.72
CA ALA A 286 6.95 -21.30 2.95
C ALA A 286 5.56 -21.76 3.42
N GLU A 287 5.36 -23.04 3.72
CA GLU A 287 4.10 -23.55 4.27
C GLU A 287 3.77 -22.96 5.64
N ARG A 288 4.76 -22.86 6.54
CA ARG A 288 4.61 -22.22 7.87
C ARG A 288 4.25 -20.74 7.77
N ILE A 289 4.92 -20.01 6.86
CA ILE A 289 4.58 -18.61 6.58
C ILE A 289 3.16 -18.51 6.01
N ALA A 290 2.77 -19.42 5.12
CA ALA A 290 1.42 -19.41 4.54
C ALA A 290 0.34 -19.71 5.58
N GLU A 291 0.60 -20.60 6.54
CA GLU A 291 -0.29 -20.88 7.67
C GLU A 291 -0.45 -19.64 8.56
N ALA A 292 0.66 -19.01 8.95
CA ALA A 292 0.63 -17.78 9.74
C ALA A 292 -0.11 -16.65 9.01
N TRP A 293 0.10 -16.52 7.69
CA TRP A 293 -0.61 -15.56 6.85
C TRP A 293 -2.11 -15.79 6.85
N ARG A 294 -2.55 -17.03 6.59
CA ARG A 294 -3.99 -17.36 6.56
C ARG A 294 -4.66 -17.14 7.91
N ALA A 295 -3.95 -17.41 9.01
CA ALA A 295 -4.47 -17.15 10.35
C ALA A 295 -4.70 -15.66 10.61
N GLN A 296 -3.84 -14.77 10.11
CA GLN A 296 -3.93 -13.33 10.34
C GLN A 296 -4.78 -12.58 9.31
N HIS A 297 -4.76 -13.03 8.05
CA HIS A 297 -5.31 -12.29 6.91
C HIS A 297 -6.38 -13.05 6.13
N GLY A 298 -6.66 -14.31 6.48
CA GLY A 298 -7.52 -15.18 5.71
C GLY A 298 -6.89 -15.62 4.38
N VAL A 299 -7.73 -16.20 3.52
CA VAL A 299 -7.34 -16.61 2.17
C VAL A 299 -7.72 -15.49 1.20
N ARG A 300 -6.75 -14.98 0.45
CA ARG A 300 -7.01 -14.00 -0.62
C ARG A 300 -7.20 -14.72 -1.95
N PRO A 301 -7.98 -14.15 -2.89
CA PRO A 301 -8.05 -14.66 -4.25
C PRO A 301 -6.67 -14.62 -4.91
N ALA A 302 -6.31 -15.70 -5.61
CA ALA A 302 -5.09 -15.73 -6.40
C ALA A 302 -5.27 -14.85 -7.65
N ILE A 303 -4.50 -13.78 -7.75
CA ILE A 303 -4.51 -12.89 -8.91
C ILE A 303 -3.47 -13.36 -9.93
N PRO A 304 -3.81 -13.47 -11.23
CA PRO A 304 -2.82 -13.85 -12.24
C PRO A 304 -1.65 -12.85 -12.29
N GLU A 305 -0.42 -13.36 -12.40
CA GLU A 305 0.79 -12.53 -12.51
C GLU A 305 0.76 -11.59 -13.72
N THR A 306 0.08 -11.98 -14.80
CA THR A 306 -0.15 -11.12 -15.97
C THR A 306 -0.99 -9.90 -15.64
N THR A 307 -1.97 -10.04 -14.75
CA THR A 307 -2.87 -8.97 -14.27
C THR A 307 -2.13 -8.03 -13.35
N LEU A 308 -1.36 -8.58 -12.39
CA LEU A 308 -0.49 -7.80 -11.50
C LEU A 308 0.55 -6.99 -12.28
N ALA A 309 1.09 -7.56 -13.36
CA ALA A 309 2.02 -6.85 -14.24
C ALA A 309 1.36 -5.67 -14.97
N VAL A 310 0.07 -5.75 -15.32
CA VAL A 310 -0.68 -4.60 -15.87
C VAL A 310 -0.91 -3.55 -14.79
N ALA A 311 -1.36 -3.97 -13.60
CA ALA A 311 -1.62 -3.07 -12.48
C ALA A 311 -0.36 -2.29 -12.06
N ALA A 312 0.82 -2.93 -12.10
CA ALA A 312 2.10 -2.29 -11.80
C ALA A 312 2.52 -1.21 -12.81
N GLU A 313 1.90 -1.15 -14.00
CA GLU A 313 2.11 -0.06 -14.96
C GLU A 313 1.32 1.22 -14.59
N HIS A 314 0.41 1.16 -13.61
CA HIS A 314 -0.47 2.26 -13.17
C HIS A 314 -0.09 2.79 -11.79
N ASP A 315 1.11 3.36 -11.68
CA ASP A 315 1.70 3.87 -10.42
C ASP A 315 1.05 5.16 -9.87
N THR A 316 0.11 5.76 -10.60
CA THR A 316 -0.70 6.89 -10.14
C THR A 316 -1.74 6.50 -9.11
N VAL A 317 -2.18 5.24 -9.13
CA VAL A 317 -3.16 4.72 -8.16
C VAL A 317 -2.45 4.60 -6.81
N ARG A 318 -2.98 5.30 -5.79
CA ARG A 318 -2.37 5.39 -4.45
C ARG A 318 -2.63 4.14 -3.59
N MET A 319 -2.44 2.97 -4.18
CA MET A 319 -2.57 1.68 -3.53
C MET A 319 -1.62 0.67 -4.20
N ALA A 320 -1.15 -0.33 -3.46
CA ALA A 320 -0.32 -1.38 -4.03
C ALA A 320 -1.08 -2.13 -5.16
N PRO A 321 -0.43 -2.46 -6.29
CA PRO A 321 -1.09 -3.14 -7.42
C PRO A 321 -1.90 -4.38 -7.02
N ALA A 322 -1.35 -5.23 -6.15
CA ALA A 322 -2.03 -6.42 -5.67
C ALA A 322 -3.25 -6.12 -4.80
N ALA A 323 -3.21 -5.06 -3.99
CA ALA A 323 -4.35 -4.63 -3.18
C ALA A 323 -5.47 -4.06 -4.05
N VAL A 324 -5.14 -3.32 -5.12
CA VAL A 324 -6.13 -2.89 -6.13
C VAL A 324 -6.76 -4.13 -6.77
N CYS A 325 -5.97 -5.08 -7.27
CA CYS A 325 -6.53 -6.29 -7.88
C CYS A 325 -7.41 -7.10 -6.92
N THR A 326 -7.00 -7.24 -5.66
CA THR A 326 -7.77 -7.95 -4.62
C THR A 326 -9.12 -7.28 -4.36
N LEU A 327 -9.14 -5.93 -4.29
CA LEU A 327 -10.38 -5.15 -4.09
C LEU A 327 -11.45 -5.47 -5.13
N PHE A 328 -11.05 -5.70 -6.38
CA PHE A 328 -12.00 -6.06 -7.44
C PHE A 328 -12.28 -7.56 -7.49
N ALA A 329 -11.27 -8.41 -7.28
CA ALA A 329 -11.45 -9.87 -7.35
C ALA A 329 -12.29 -10.45 -6.20
N ASP A 330 -12.33 -9.80 -5.04
CA ASP A 330 -13.17 -10.18 -3.90
C ASP A 330 -13.64 -8.94 -3.12
N ALA A 331 -14.50 -8.15 -3.75
CA ALA A 331 -14.98 -6.89 -3.19
C ALA A 331 -15.78 -7.07 -1.89
N THR A 332 -16.42 -8.24 -1.72
CA THR A 332 -17.22 -8.58 -0.53
C THR A 332 -16.39 -8.84 0.72
N SER A 333 -15.09 -9.10 0.58
CA SER A 333 -14.18 -9.25 1.71
C SER A 333 -13.72 -7.91 2.29
N ASP A 334 -13.86 -6.79 1.55
CA ASP A 334 -13.42 -5.47 2.01
C ASP A 334 -14.50 -4.80 2.88
N PRO A 335 -14.29 -4.67 4.20
CA PRO A 335 -15.30 -4.11 5.11
C PRO A 335 -15.63 -2.65 4.80
N VAL A 336 -14.74 -1.90 4.14
CA VAL A 336 -14.99 -0.51 3.73
C VAL A 336 -16.04 -0.43 2.63
N LEU A 337 -16.16 -1.48 1.80
CA LEU A 337 -17.20 -1.55 0.76
C LEU A 337 -18.52 -2.14 1.26
N THR A 338 -18.48 -2.98 2.30
CA THR A 338 -19.66 -3.73 2.77
C THR A 338 -20.33 -3.17 4.02
N ARG A 339 -19.74 -2.17 4.69
CA ARG A 339 -20.30 -1.54 5.90
C ARG A 339 -20.45 -0.05 5.69
N ASP A 340 -21.51 0.54 6.26
CA ASP A 340 -21.71 1.99 6.22
C ASP A 340 -20.69 2.64 7.16
N PRO A 341 -19.80 3.51 6.66
CA PRO A 341 -18.82 4.16 7.50
C PRO A 341 -19.47 5.22 8.39
N ASP A 342 -19.02 5.34 9.63
CA ASP A 342 -19.35 6.48 10.50
C ASP A 342 -18.51 7.70 10.12
N THR A 343 -19.09 8.54 9.26
CA THR A 343 -18.46 9.77 8.73
C THR A 343 -18.84 11.03 9.50
N ARG A 344 -19.42 10.91 10.70
CA ARG A 344 -19.73 12.08 11.53
C ARG A 344 -18.44 12.84 11.83
N LEU A 345 -18.52 14.17 11.75
CA LEU A 345 -17.35 15.01 11.98
C LEU A 345 -16.85 14.90 13.43
N ARG A 346 -15.52 14.90 13.57
CA ARG A 346 -14.80 14.84 14.84
C ARG A 346 -13.88 16.03 14.96
N ALA A 347 -13.60 16.49 16.18
CA ALA A 347 -12.58 17.51 16.39
C ALA A 347 -11.18 16.97 16.05
N SER A 348 -10.33 17.78 15.41
CA SER A 348 -8.94 17.42 15.14
C SER A 348 -8.01 18.57 15.47
N SER A 349 -7.16 18.36 16.47
CA SER A 349 -6.09 19.30 16.84
C SER A 349 -4.98 19.39 15.79
N VAL A 350 -4.88 18.41 14.88
CA VAL A 350 -3.85 18.36 13.83
C VAL A 350 -4.26 19.17 12.61
N ILE A 351 -5.51 19.01 12.17
CA ILE A 351 -6.01 19.60 10.92
C ILE A 351 -6.71 20.95 11.20
N GLY A 352 -7.04 21.23 12.47
CA GLY A 352 -7.59 22.52 12.91
C GLY A 352 -9.03 22.78 12.46
N HIS A 353 -9.75 21.73 12.07
CA HIS A 353 -11.19 21.73 11.75
C HIS A 353 -11.77 20.32 11.87
N GLY A 354 -13.10 20.22 11.75
CA GLY A 354 -13.83 18.95 11.77
C GLY A 354 -13.44 18.03 10.61
N TRP A 355 -13.24 16.74 10.90
CA TRP A 355 -12.87 15.71 9.90
C TRP A 355 -13.73 14.46 10.01
N GLU A 356 -13.84 13.68 8.93
CA GLU A 356 -14.76 12.54 8.77
C GLU A 356 -14.35 11.26 9.51
N GLY A 357 -13.30 11.30 10.34
CA GLY A 357 -12.79 10.14 11.07
C GLY A 357 -12.07 9.10 10.20
N GLU A 358 -11.55 8.05 10.84
CA GLU A 358 -10.79 7.00 10.14
C GLU A 358 -11.65 6.21 9.13
N GLU A 359 -12.89 5.90 9.47
CA GLU A 359 -13.79 5.17 8.57
C GLU A 359 -14.12 5.99 7.32
N GLY A 360 -14.41 7.29 7.48
CA GLY A 360 -14.63 8.19 6.35
C GLY A 360 -13.38 8.38 5.50
N PHE A 361 -12.21 8.49 6.13
CA PHE A 361 -10.93 8.56 5.44
C PHE A 361 -10.68 7.32 4.58
N HIS A 362 -10.83 6.11 5.15
CA HIS A 362 -10.64 4.86 4.41
C HIS A 362 -11.67 4.69 3.28
N PHE A 363 -12.93 5.06 3.49
CA PHE A 363 -13.95 5.04 2.44
C PHE A 363 -13.59 5.97 1.28
N LYS A 364 -13.16 7.19 1.58
CA LYS A 364 -12.68 8.15 0.56
C LYS A 364 -11.49 7.61 -0.23
N GLU A 365 -10.52 6.97 0.44
CA GLU A 365 -9.40 6.34 -0.25
C GLU A 365 -9.85 5.21 -1.18
N ARG A 366 -10.75 4.33 -0.73
CA ARG A 366 -11.32 3.25 -1.56
C ARG A 366 -12.10 3.78 -2.75
N LEU A 367 -12.92 4.80 -2.55
CA LEU A 367 -13.63 5.49 -3.63
C LEU A 367 -12.66 6.05 -4.68
N SER A 368 -11.59 6.71 -4.24
CA SER A 368 -10.60 7.28 -5.16
C SER A 368 -9.91 6.20 -5.98
N VAL A 369 -9.43 5.16 -5.31
CA VAL A 369 -8.69 4.05 -5.93
C VAL A 369 -9.58 3.29 -6.91
N ALA A 370 -10.84 3.01 -6.57
CA ALA A 370 -11.76 2.33 -7.47
C ALA A 370 -12.01 3.15 -8.74
N CYS A 371 -12.33 4.44 -8.62
CA CYS A 371 -12.56 5.30 -9.78
C CYS A 371 -11.32 5.46 -10.67
N GLU A 372 -10.13 5.54 -10.08
CA GLU A 372 -8.86 5.61 -10.83
C GLU A 372 -8.52 4.27 -11.51
N ALA A 373 -8.97 3.14 -10.95
CA ALA A 373 -8.63 1.82 -11.45
C ALA A 373 -9.58 1.27 -12.52
N ILE A 374 -10.88 1.58 -12.45
CA ILE A 374 -11.90 1.00 -13.35
C ILE A 374 -11.55 1.23 -14.83
N ASP A 375 -11.07 2.41 -15.20
CA ASP A 375 -10.79 2.75 -16.60
C ASP A 375 -9.71 1.82 -17.20
N TRP A 376 -8.59 1.61 -16.50
CA TRP A 376 -7.54 0.72 -16.99
C TRP A 376 -7.89 -0.76 -16.82
N ILE A 377 -8.64 -1.14 -15.78
CA ILE A 377 -9.12 -2.52 -15.60
C ILE A 377 -10.00 -2.91 -16.79
N TYR A 378 -10.95 -2.04 -17.16
CA TYR A 378 -11.83 -2.25 -18.29
C TYR A 378 -11.07 -2.28 -19.63
N ALA A 379 -10.12 -1.36 -19.83
CA ALA A 379 -9.41 -1.20 -21.10
C ALA A 379 -8.27 -2.22 -21.33
N GLU A 380 -7.51 -2.53 -20.27
CA GLU A 380 -6.22 -3.22 -20.39
C GLU A 380 -6.19 -4.65 -19.84
N LEU A 381 -7.25 -5.11 -19.17
CA LEU A 381 -7.41 -6.52 -18.79
C LEU A 381 -8.32 -7.25 -19.78
N PRO A 382 -8.05 -8.54 -20.06
CA PRO A 382 -8.87 -9.30 -20.98
C PRO A 382 -10.21 -9.68 -20.34
N ALA A 383 -11.23 -9.92 -21.16
CA ALA A 383 -12.47 -10.54 -20.71
C ALA A 383 -12.21 -11.90 -20.05
N GLY A 384 -12.91 -12.19 -18.95
CA GLY A 384 -12.68 -13.38 -18.13
C GLY A 384 -11.55 -13.24 -17.10
N ASP A 385 -10.86 -12.10 -17.02
CA ASP A 385 -9.95 -11.80 -15.91
C ASP A 385 -10.76 -11.50 -14.63
N PRO A 386 -10.49 -12.14 -13.48
CA PRO A 386 -11.28 -11.98 -12.26
C PRO A 386 -11.33 -10.53 -11.74
N VAL A 387 -10.28 -9.74 -11.98
CA VAL A 387 -10.26 -8.31 -11.58
C VAL A 387 -11.18 -7.49 -12.47
N ARG A 388 -11.24 -7.80 -13.77
CA ARG A 388 -12.17 -7.15 -14.71
C ARG A 388 -13.62 -7.52 -14.41
N GLU A 389 -13.89 -8.80 -14.19
CA GLU A 389 -15.23 -9.30 -13.88
C GLU A 389 -15.77 -8.79 -12.52
N GLY A 390 -14.88 -8.34 -11.63
CA GLY A 390 -15.23 -7.73 -10.35
C GLY A 390 -15.74 -6.28 -10.39
N VAL A 391 -15.51 -5.56 -11.50
CA VAL A 391 -15.90 -4.14 -11.63
C VAL A 391 -17.38 -3.87 -11.31
N PRO A 392 -18.36 -4.64 -11.85
CA PRO A 392 -19.77 -4.45 -11.52
C PRO A 392 -20.06 -4.52 -10.02
N GLN A 393 -19.43 -5.45 -9.29
CA GLN A 393 -19.66 -5.65 -7.85
C GLN A 393 -19.11 -4.47 -7.04
N VAL A 394 -17.88 -4.02 -7.33
CA VAL A 394 -17.29 -2.84 -6.68
C VAL A 394 -18.14 -1.59 -6.92
N VAL A 395 -18.58 -1.36 -8.17
CA VAL A 395 -19.44 -0.23 -8.51
C VAL A 395 -20.76 -0.30 -7.76
N SER A 396 -21.38 -1.48 -7.67
CA SER A 396 -22.63 -1.67 -6.92
C SER A 396 -22.46 -1.36 -5.44
N LEU A 397 -21.44 -1.92 -4.79
CA LEU A 397 -21.17 -1.70 -3.36
C LEU A 397 -20.90 -0.21 -3.06
N LEU A 398 -20.07 0.45 -3.88
CA LEU A 398 -19.82 1.88 -3.74
C LEU A 398 -21.10 2.71 -3.91
N ARG A 399 -21.93 2.41 -4.91
CA ARG A 399 -23.20 3.10 -5.13
C ARG A 399 -24.14 2.94 -3.94
N GLU A 400 -24.18 1.75 -3.34
CA GLU A 400 -24.97 1.46 -2.15
C GLU A 400 -24.50 2.31 -0.96
N ARG A 401 -23.20 2.33 -0.66
CA ARG A 401 -22.64 3.18 0.42
C ARG A 401 -22.91 4.67 0.15
N LEU A 402 -22.70 5.12 -1.10
CA LEU A 402 -22.98 6.50 -1.50
C LEU A 402 -24.47 6.87 -1.42
N ALA A 403 -25.38 5.91 -1.42
CA ALA A 403 -26.81 6.17 -1.24
C ALA A 403 -27.19 6.39 0.24
N HIS A 404 -26.30 6.06 1.18
CA HIS A 404 -26.58 6.20 2.60
C HIS A 404 -26.80 7.70 2.98
N PRO A 405 -27.95 8.06 3.57
CA PRO A 405 -28.37 9.46 3.71
C PRO A 405 -27.55 10.26 4.72
N ARG A 406 -26.77 9.59 5.58
CA ARG A 406 -25.90 10.23 6.58
C ARG A 406 -24.41 10.19 6.21
N LEU A 407 -24.04 9.55 5.10
CA LEU A 407 -22.66 9.55 4.64
C LEU A 407 -22.24 10.99 4.33
N LEU A 408 -21.19 11.47 4.97
CA LEU A 408 -20.51 12.73 4.67
C LEU A 408 -19.23 12.40 3.90
N LEU A 409 -19.06 13.08 2.77
CA LEU A 409 -17.89 12.93 1.92
C LEU A 409 -17.26 14.31 1.71
N ASP A 410 -15.96 14.42 1.94
CA ASP A 410 -15.21 15.64 1.66
C ASP A 410 -15.31 16.01 0.17
N ALA A 411 -15.48 17.30 -0.12
CA ALA A 411 -15.65 17.84 -1.45
C ALA A 411 -14.47 18.74 -1.89
N ASP A 412 -13.43 18.89 -1.07
CA ASP A 412 -12.33 19.83 -1.25
C ASP A 412 -12.78 21.31 -1.33
N GLY A 413 -12.51 22.05 -0.24
CA GLY A 413 -12.85 23.47 -0.09
C GLY A 413 -11.76 24.45 -0.50
N ASN A 414 -10.68 24.03 -1.17
CA ASN A 414 -9.47 24.86 -1.38
C ASN A 414 -9.75 26.25 -2.00
N ARG A 415 -10.77 26.39 -2.87
CA ARG A 415 -11.21 27.67 -3.44
C ARG A 415 -11.73 28.68 -2.42
N LEU A 416 -12.09 28.22 -1.22
CA LEU A 416 -12.64 29.01 -0.13
C LEU A 416 -11.59 29.38 0.93
N ARG A 417 -10.30 29.19 0.65
CA ARG A 417 -9.21 29.58 1.58
C ARG A 417 -9.39 31.01 2.08
N GLY A 418 -9.35 31.17 3.40
CA GLY A 418 -9.51 32.47 4.07
C GLY A 418 -10.96 32.89 4.34
N ARG A 419 -11.96 32.16 3.84
CA ARG A 419 -13.38 32.41 4.13
C ARG A 419 -13.79 31.76 5.45
N THR A 420 -14.72 32.40 6.16
CA THR A 420 -15.34 31.89 7.40
C THR A 420 -16.71 31.28 7.13
N VAL A 421 -17.25 30.53 8.09
CA VAL A 421 -18.64 30.05 8.00
C VAL A 421 -19.62 31.23 7.95
N ALA A 422 -19.35 32.32 8.68
CA ALA A 422 -20.15 33.54 8.64
C ALA A 422 -20.20 34.17 7.25
N ASP A 423 -19.07 34.16 6.51
CA ASP A 423 -19.02 34.69 5.13
C ASP A 423 -19.82 33.83 4.13
N LEU A 424 -20.02 32.55 4.45
CA LEU A 424 -20.70 31.58 3.59
C LEU A 424 -22.19 31.48 3.91
N TRP A 425 -22.59 31.71 5.16
CA TRP A 425 -23.97 31.57 5.65
C TRP A 425 -25.05 32.17 4.74
N PRO A 426 -24.90 33.40 4.19
CA PRO A 426 -25.93 34.00 3.33
C PRO A 426 -26.22 33.20 2.05
N ALA A 427 -25.30 32.35 1.60
CA ALA A 427 -25.46 31.52 0.40
C ALA A 427 -26.22 30.21 0.67
N PHE A 428 -26.54 29.88 1.93
CA PHE A 428 -27.18 28.64 2.34
C PHE A 428 -28.49 28.94 3.11
N PRO A 429 -29.59 29.26 2.39
CA PRO A 429 -30.86 29.59 3.03
C PRO A 429 -31.43 28.37 3.79
N GLY A 430 -31.88 28.60 5.02
CA GLY A 430 -32.43 27.56 5.89
C GLY A 430 -31.39 26.63 6.51
N ALA A 431 -30.11 26.96 6.41
CA ALA A 431 -29.06 26.18 7.05
C ALA A 431 -29.01 26.42 8.56
N GLU A 432 -28.61 25.38 9.28
CA GLU A 432 -28.48 25.33 10.74
C GLU A 432 -27.04 24.98 11.14
N THR A 433 -26.74 25.01 12.43
CA THR A 433 -25.46 24.50 12.94
C THR A 433 -25.43 22.97 12.83
N TYR A 434 -24.31 22.40 12.39
CA TYR A 434 -24.15 20.94 12.32
C TYR A 434 -24.15 20.32 13.72
N GLY A 435 -25.21 19.58 14.06
CA GLY A 435 -25.42 18.97 15.39
C GLY A 435 -25.01 17.50 15.51
N ASP A 436 -24.72 16.81 14.41
CA ASP A 436 -24.46 15.35 14.36
C ASP A 436 -22.96 15.01 14.49
N ALA A 437 -22.15 15.88 15.11
CA ALA A 437 -20.74 15.58 15.37
C ALA A 437 -20.59 14.50 16.46
N VAL A 438 -19.50 13.74 16.46
CA VAL A 438 -19.25 12.72 17.50
C VAL A 438 -18.96 13.40 18.85
N GLU A 439 -18.14 14.45 18.80
CA GLU A 439 -17.90 15.39 19.89
C GLU A 439 -18.28 16.80 19.41
N PRO A 440 -18.73 17.70 20.32
CA PRO A 440 -18.96 19.09 19.97
C PRO A 440 -17.73 19.71 19.29
N LEU A 441 -17.95 20.36 18.15
CA LEU A 441 -16.90 21.07 17.44
C LEU A 441 -16.77 22.47 18.02
N ASP A 442 -15.56 22.84 18.45
CA ASP A 442 -15.27 24.15 19.06
C ASP A 442 -15.18 25.31 18.03
N HIS A 443 -15.63 25.07 16.80
CA HIS A 443 -15.61 26.03 15.71
C HIS A 443 -16.98 26.12 15.02
N PRO A 444 -17.32 27.26 14.39
CA PRO A 444 -18.57 27.40 13.66
C PRO A 444 -18.74 26.31 12.59
N THR A 445 -19.99 25.90 12.41
CA THR A 445 -20.40 24.96 11.36
C THR A 445 -21.70 25.42 10.73
N LEU A 446 -21.96 24.91 9.53
CA LEU A 446 -23.19 25.15 8.79
C LEU A 446 -23.64 23.83 8.14
N ASP A 447 -24.95 23.57 8.11
CA ASP A 447 -25.57 22.41 7.50
C ASP A 447 -26.89 22.79 6.81
N ASP A 448 -26.99 22.63 5.49
CA ASP A 448 -28.22 22.86 4.71
C ASP A 448 -28.99 21.56 4.38
N GLY A 449 -28.60 20.48 5.04
CA GLY A 449 -29.12 19.13 4.84
C GLY A 449 -28.47 18.37 3.69
N LEU A 450 -27.81 19.03 2.72
CA LEU A 450 -26.94 18.42 1.70
C LEU A 450 -25.47 18.64 2.04
N VAL A 451 -25.09 19.89 2.28
CA VAL A 451 -23.72 20.35 2.48
C VAL A 451 -23.49 20.65 3.95
N VAL A 452 -22.36 20.19 4.48
CA VAL A 452 -21.86 20.55 5.80
C VAL A 452 -20.55 21.32 5.62
N VAL A 453 -20.45 22.49 6.25
CA VAL A 453 -19.23 23.31 6.26
C VAL A 453 -18.70 23.37 7.68
N ALA A 454 -17.42 23.08 7.85
CA ALA A 454 -16.68 23.21 9.10
C ALA A 454 -15.64 24.33 8.96
N GLU A 455 -15.70 25.34 9.84
CA GLU A 455 -14.73 26.44 9.80
C GLU A 455 -13.30 25.92 10.01
N ALA A 456 -12.36 26.50 9.26
CA ALA A 456 -10.95 26.22 9.41
C ALA A 456 -10.27 27.11 10.44
N GLY A 457 -9.40 26.50 11.24
CA GLY A 457 -8.40 27.19 12.04
C GLY A 457 -7.28 27.81 11.21
N PHE A 458 -6.20 28.16 11.90
CA PHE A 458 -5.01 28.79 11.31
C PHE A 458 -3.90 27.77 11.10
N ASP A 459 -3.20 27.87 9.98
CA ASP A 459 -2.02 27.05 9.71
C ASP A 459 -0.79 27.54 10.50
N ARG A 460 0.33 26.82 10.37
CA ARG A 460 1.60 27.15 11.05
C ARG A 460 2.18 28.51 10.67
N ARG A 461 1.70 29.12 9.58
CA ARG A 461 2.10 30.45 9.11
C ARG A 461 1.17 31.54 9.64
N GLY A 462 0.14 31.17 10.41
CA GLY A 462 -0.89 32.08 10.90
C GLY A 462 -1.91 32.46 9.83
N GLU A 463 -1.92 31.78 8.68
CA GLU A 463 -2.93 32.00 7.64
C GLU A 463 -4.16 31.12 7.92
N ARG A 464 -5.36 31.67 7.71
CA ARG A 464 -6.59 30.88 7.85
C ARG A 464 -6.65 29.84 6.74
N GLY A 465 -6.91 28.58 7.12
CA GLY A 465 -7.09 27.48 6.19
C GLY A 465 -8.34 27.62 5.31
N ALA A 466 -8.51 26.67 4.40
CA ALA A 466 -9.78 26.50 3.69
C ALA A 466 -10.78 25.76 4.60
N PRO A 467 -12.04 26.23 4.72
CA PRO A 467 -13.05 25.50 5.48
C PRO A 467 -13.25 24.09 4.90
N GLY A 468 -13.51 23.12 5.77
CA GLY A 468 -13.85 21.76 5.36
C GLY A 468 -15.24 21.76 4.72
N ILE A 469 -15.33 21.30 3.47
CA ILE A 469 -16.60 21.18 2.74
C ILE A 469 -16.93 19.71 2.62
N TYR A 470 -18.05 19.30 3.20
CA TYR A 470 -18.57 17.95 3.12
C TYR A 470 -19.95 17.96 2.48
N PHE A 471 -20.32 16.88 1.81
CA PHE A 471 -21.67 16.73 1.27
C PHE A 471 -22.20 15.33 1.50
N ARG A 472 -23.53 15.20 1.45
CA ARG A 472 -24.25 13.92 1.55
C ARG A 472 -24.56 13.38 0.17
N PRO A 473 -23.80 12.39 -0.36
CA PRO A 473 -23.99 11.93 -1.72
C PRO A 473 -25.40 11.34 -1.94
N GLY A 474 -26.02 10.73 -0.93
CA GLY A 474 -27.38 10.20 -1.00
C GLY A 474 -28.47 11.27 -1.21
N LYS A 475 -28.14 12.55 -1.00
CA LYS A 475 -29.04 13.69 -1.21
C LYS A 475 -28.64 14.58 -2.40
N TYR A 476 -27.50 14.28 -3.04
CA TYR A 476 -27.05 15.01 -4.23
C TYR A 476 -27.88 14.60 -5.46
N GLY A 477 -28.37 15.60 -6.20
CA GLY A 477 -29.26 15.39 -7.35
C GLY A 477 -29.37 16.64 -8.23
N ALA A 478 -30.53 16.83 -8.85
CA ALA A 478 -30.81 17.98 -9.71
C ALA A 478 -31.62 19.06 -8.97
N ASP A 479 -31.09 19.57 -7.85
CA ASP A 479 -31.71 20.63 -7.04
C ASP A 479 -30.79 21.86 -6.87
N GLU A 480 -31.35 22.97 -6.38
CA GLU A 480 -30.60 24.22 -6.20
C GLU A 480 -29.43 24.07 -5.22
N ARG A 481 -29.55 23.19 -4.21
CA ARG A 481 -28.46 22.90 -3.26
C ARG A 481 -27.28 22.24 -3.97
N SER A 482 -27.57 21.27 -4.85
CA SER A 482 -26.57 20.57 -5.65
C SER A 482 -25.87 21.52 -6.62
N GLN A 483 -26.62 22.43 -7.26
CA GLN A 483 -26.04 23.48 -8.10
C GLN A 483 -25.12 24.42 -7.30
N ARG A 484 -25.50 24.79 -6.07
CA ARG A 484 -24.64 25.60 -5.19
C ARG A 484 -23.35 24.89 -4.84
N LEU A 485 -23.41 23.62 -4.43
CA LEU A 485 -22.23 22.80 -4.14
C LEU A 485 -21.25 22.80 -5.31
N GLU A 486 -21.76 22.68 -6.54
CA GLU A 486 -20.94 22.69 -7.76
C GLU A 486 -20.22 24.02 -8.02
N THR A 487 -20.73 25.14 -7.51
CA THR A 487 -20.05 26.44 -7.67
C THR A 487 -18.92 26.67 -6.69
N VAL A 488 -18.91 25.95 -5.55
CA VAL A 488 -17.92 26.12 -4.47
C VAL A 488 -16.83 25.04 -4.45
N VAL A 489 -17.08 23.89 -5.08
CA VAL A 489 -16.18 22.74 -5.16
C VAL A 489 -15.32 22.77 -6.43
N ASP A 490 -14.09 22.26 -6.35
CA ASP A 490 -13.28 22.01 -7.53
C ASP A 490 -13.88 20.91 -8.42
N SER A 491 -13.99 21.18 -9.72
CA SER A 491 -14.66 20.29 -10.68
C SER A 491 -13.83 19.06 -11.07
N GLU A 492 -12.50 19.13 -10.94
CA GLU A 492 -11.59 18.05 -11.33
C GLU A 492 -11.00 17.35 -10.11
N GLY A 493 -11.05 16.01 -10.08
CA GLY A 493 -10.38 15.21 -9.06
C GLY A 493 -11.00 15.28 -7.66
N SER A 494 -12.12 15.99 -7.48
CA SER A 494 -12.91 16.01 -6.24
C SER A 494 -13.74 14.74 -6.08
N ASN A 495 -14.14 14.44 -4.86
CA ASN A 495 -15.03 13.30 -4.63
C ASN A 495 -16.42 13.52 -5.23
N LEU A 496 -16.86 14.78 -5.40
CA LEU A 496 -18.07 15.10 -6.14
C LEU A 496 -17.97 14.62 -7.61
N ALA A 497 -16.85 14.87 -8.27
CA ALA A 497 -16.62 14.37 -9.63
C ALA A 497 -16.64 12.84 -9.70
N ARG A 498 -16.06 12.15 -8.69
CA ARG A 498 -16.10 10.68 -8.58
C ARG A 498 -17.53 10.15 -8.41
N VAL A 499 -18.33 10.78 -7.56
CA VAL A 499 -19.75 10.42 -7.38
C VAL A 499 -20.54 10.61 -8.67
N ARG A 500 -20.35 11.73 -9.37
CA ARG A 500 -21.01 12.00 -10.66
C ARG A 500 -20.64 10.96 -11.72
N TRP A 501 -19.35 10.63 -11.81
CA TRP A 501 -18.89 9.63 -12.77
C TRP A 501 -19.44 8.24 -12.44
N LEU A 502 -19.37 7.79 -11.18
CA LEU A 502 -19.90 6.48 -10.75
C LEU A 502 -21.41 6.35 -10.97
N ARG A 503 -22.18 7.43 -10.83
CA ARG A 503 -23.64 7.44 -11.10
C ARG A 503 -23.99 7.82 -12.54
N GLY A 504 -22.99 8.12 -13.36
CA GLY A 504 -23.18 8.61 -14.71
C GLY A 504 -23.25 7.48 -15.73
N ALA A 505 -23.83 7.80 -16.89
CA ALA A 505 -24.05 6.84 -17.97
C ALA A 505 -22.75 6.21 -18.54
N ALA A 506 -21.61 6.89 -18.43
CA ALA A 506 -20.33 6.32 -18.86
C ALA A 506 -19.90 5.12 -18.01
N CYS A 507 -20.05 5.21 -16.68
CA CYS A 507 -19.78 4.10 -15.77
C CYS A 507 -20.78 2.96 -15.99
N GLU A 508 -22.06 3.28 -16.19
CA GLU A 508 -23.09 2.28 -16.51
C GLU A 508 -22.75 1.48 -17.77
N ARG A 509 -22.32 2.12 -18.84
CA ARG A 509 -21.93 1.43 -20.08
C ARG A 509 -20.68 0.57 -19.90
N VAL A 510 -19.70 1.00 -19.11
CA VAL A 510 -18.55 0.14 -18.75
C VAL A 510 -19.02 -1.12 -18.01
N VAL A 511 -19.89 -0.96 -17.00
CA VAL A 511 -20.47 -2.08 -16.24
C VAL A 511 -21.28 -3.01 -17.16
N GLU A 512 -22.10 -2.46 -18.04
CA GLU A 512 -22.91 -3.22 -19.00
C GLU A 512 -22.04 -4.03 -19.96
N ARG A 513 -20.96 -3.46 -20.51
CA ARG A 513 -20.05 -4.16 -21.41
C ARG A 513 -19.34 -5.34 -20.75
N ILE A 514 -18.98 -5.21 -19.47
CA ILE A 514 -18.41 -6.30 -18.69
C ILE A 514 -19.48 -7.37 -18.43
N THR A 515 -20.63 -6.97 -17.90
CA THR A 515 -21.72 -7.88 -17.48
C THR A 515 -22.34 -8.64 -18.66
N SER A 516 -22.50 -7.99 -19.82
CA SER A 516 -23.03 -8.62 -21.03
C SER A 516 -22.04 -9.56 -21.73
N GLN A 517 -20.79 -9.64 -21.25
CA GLN A 517 -19.73 -10.41 -21.86
C GLN A 517 -19.55 -10.07 -23.36
N ALA A 518 -19.52 -8.77 -23.67
CA ALA A 518 -19.44 -8.26 -25.05
C ALA A 518 -18.18 -8.73 -25.82
N LEU A 519 -17.20 -9.33 -25.14
CA LEU A 519 -15.97 -9.85 -25.72
C LEU A 519 -15.77 -11.32 -25.34
N PRO A 520 -15.19 -12.15 -26.24
CA PRO A 520 -14.80 -13.51 -25.87
C PRO A 520 -13.68 -13.51 -24.82
N PRO A 521 -13.59 -14.54 -23.95
CA PRO A 521 -12.52 -14.64 -22.96
C PRO A 521 -11.12 -14.53 -23.56
N GLY A 522 -10.23 -13.79 -22.89
CA GLY A 522 -8.87 -13.54 -23.35
C GLY A 522 -8.71 -12.31 -24.26
N HIS A 523 -9.80 -11.72 -24.76
CA HIS A 523 -9.76 -10.55 -25.65
C HIS A 523 -9.96 -9.23 -24.92
N TYR A 524 -9.59 -8.12 -25.57
CA TYR A 524 -9.49 -6.80 -24.95
C TYR A 524 -10.41 -5.77 -25.59
N GLU A 525 -10.93 -4.85 -24.77
CA GLU A 525 -11.70 -3.69 -25.23
C GLU A 525 -10.87 -2.74 -26.09
N THR A 526 -9.55 -2.76 -25.89
CA THR A 526 -8.58 -2.00 -26.66
C THR A 526 -8.36 -2.51 -28.07
N ASP A 527 -8.87 -3.70 -28.44
CA ASP A 527 -8.86 -4.20 -29.82
C ASP A 527 -10.15 -3.77 -30.56
N PRO A 528 -10.11 -2.71 -31.40
CA PRO A 528 -11.30 -2.19 -32.04
C PRO A 528 -11.91 -3.14 -33.07
N ARG A 529 -11.20 -4.20 -33.49
CA ARG A 529 -11.77 -5.25 -34.35
C ARG A 529 -12.93 -5.98 -33.66
N LEU A 530 -12.96 -5.94 -32.34
CA LEU A 530 -13.99 -6.57 -31.50
C LEU A 530 -14.88 -5.54 -30.82
N SER A 531 -14.30 -4.43 -30.32
CA SER A 531 -15.07 -3.43 -29.58
C SER A 531 -15.75 -2.38 -30.47
N ALA A 532 -15.24 -2.12 -31.69
CA ALA A 532 -15.80 -1.15 -32.63
C ALA A 532 -15.62 -1.58 -34.11
N PRO A 533 -16.08 -2.79 -34.51
CA PRO A 533 -15.82 -3.35 -35.84
C PRO A 533 -16.31 -2.45 -36.98
N ASP A 534 -17.48 -1.83 -36.84
CA ASP A 534 -18.04 -0.93 -37.86
C ASP A 534 -17.12 0.27 -38.16
N VAL A 535 -16.44 0.80 -37.14
CA VAL A 535 -15.49 1.91 -37.30
C VAL A 535 -14.22 1.42 -38.01
N VAL A 536 -13.77 0.21 -37.70
CA VAL A 536 -12.62 -0.41 -38.38
C VAL A 536 -12.94 -0.64 -39.86
N ASP A 537 -14.12 -1.15 -40.18
CA ASP A 537 -14.57 -1.37 -41.56
C ASP A 537 -14.68 -0.05 -42.34
N GLU A 538 -15.20 1.00 -41.71
CA GLU A 538 -15.26 2.33 -42.32
C GLU A 538 -13.86 2.88 -42.63
N ILE A 539 -12.90 2.72 -41.72
CA ILE A 539 -11.51 3.15 -41.91
C ILE A 539 -10.86 2.33 -43.03
N ALA A 540 -11.01 1.00 -43.00
CA ALA A 540 -10.47 0.10 -44.01
C ALA A 540 -10.94 0.50 -45.41
N ALA A 541 -12.25 0.73 -45.57
CA ALA A 541 -12.84 1.15 -46.84
C ALA A 541 -12.36 2.54 -47.29
N LYS A 542 -12.33 3.54 -46.39
CA LYS A 542 -11.97 4.93 -46.75
C LYS A 542 -10.48 5.13 -46.99
N ALA A 543 -9.63 4.41 -46.28
CA ALA A 543 -8.17 4.54 -46.37
C ALA A 543 -7.52 3.49 -47.27
N GLY A 544 -8.29 2.51 -47.79
CA GLY A 544 -7.75 1.42 -48.60
C GLY A 544 -6.81 0.49 -47.83
N LEU A 545 -7.12 0.26 -46.55
CA LEU A 545 -6.30 -0.54 -45.63
C LEU A 545 -6.91 -1.93 -45.41
N GLY A 546 -6.06 -2.88 -45.05
CA GLY A 546 -6.49 -4.12 -44.40
C GLY A 546 -7.03 -3.86 -42.99
N THR A 547 -7.89 -4.76 -42.51
CA THR A 547 -8.57 -4.66 -41.21
C THR A 547 -7.62 -4.41 -40.04
N ASP A 548 -6.48 -5.10 -40.00
CA ASP A 548 -5.49 -4.94 -38.92
C ASP A 548 -4.78 -3.58 -38.96
N ALA A 549 -4.52 -3.03 -40.15
CA ALA A 549 -3.96 -1.70 -40.30
C ALA A 549 -4.97 -0.62 -39.90
N ALA A 550 -6.23 -0.76 -40.33
CA ALA A 550 -7.31 0.10 -39.88
C ALA A 550 -7.48 0.09 -38.35
N ALA A 551 -7.41 -1.10 -37.73
CA ALA A 551 -7.46 -1.26 -36.28
C ALA A 551 -6.28 -0.58 -35.57
N LEU A 552 -5.04 -0.78 -36.04
CA LEU A 552 -3.85 -0.13 -35.47
C LEU A 552 -3.95 1.39 -35.59
N TYR A 553 -4.40 1.90 -36.74
CA TYR A 553 -4.57 3.33 -36.94
C TYR A 553 -5.58 3.92 -35.95
N LEU A 554 -6.71 3.24 -35.74
CA LEU A 554 -7.73 3.64 -34.78
C LEU A 554 -7.22 3.60 -33.33
N GLN A 555 -6.43 2.59 -32.97
CA GLN A 555 -5.74 2.54 -31.66
C GLN A 555 -4.77 3.72 -31.48
N LEU A 556 -4.04 4.10 -32.52
CA LEU A 556 -3.14 5.26 -32.50
C LEU A 556 -3.91 6.58 -32.39
N LEU A 557 -5.09 6.70 -32.99
CA LEU A 557 -5.96 7.87 -32.85
C LEU A 557 -6.53 8.02 -31.43
N ALA A 558 -7.00 6.91 -30.84
CA ALA A 558 -7.83 6.95 -29.65
C ALA A 558 -7.06 6.73 -28.34
N LEU A 559 -6.17 5.73 -28.28
CA LEU A 559 -5.68 5.25 -26.99
C LEU A 559 -4.63 6.20 -26.36
N PRO A 560 -4.64 6.38 -25.02
CA PRO A 560 -3.71 7.26 -24.32
C PRO A 560 -2.23 6.89 -24.52
N ALA A 561 -1.91 5.59 -24.41
CA ALA A 561 -0.53 5.10 -24.46
C ALA A 561 -0.38 3.76 -25.23
N PRO A 562 -0.64 3.73 -26.55
CA PRO A 562 -0.51 2.52 -27.37
C PRO A 562 0.97 2.27 -27.71
N THR A 563 1.73 1.76 -26.74
CA THR A 563 3.11 1.30 -26.97
C THR A 563 3.10 0.02 -27.82
N ASP A 564 4.20 -0.27 -28.53
CA ASP A 564 4.30 -1.49 -29.35
C ASP A 564 4.10 -2.77 -28.52
N ARG A 565 4.50 -2.75 -27.24
CA ARG A 565 4.27 -3.86 -26.31
C ARG A 565 2.79 -4.01 -25.99
N ARG A 566 2.09 -2.91 -25.70
CA ARG A 566 0.67 -2.92 -25.35
C ARG A 566 -0.20 -3.32 -26.54
N VAL A 567 0.03 -2.73 -27.72
CA VAL A 567 -0.67 -3.07 -28.97
C VAL A 567 -0.55 -4.56 -29.29
N ARG A 568 0.67 -5.12 -29.20
CA ARG A 568 0.88 -6.56 -29.44
C ARG A 568 0.15 -7.45 -28.44
N ARG A 569 0.10 -7.04 -27.17
CA ARG A 569 -0.67 -7.76 -26.13
C ARG A 569 -2.16 -7.74 -26.48
N TRP A 570 -2.73 -6.56 -26.71
CA TRP A 570 -4.17 -6.38 -26.93
C TRP A 570 -4.67 -7.07 -28.20
N ASN A 571 -3.86 -7.06 -29.27
CA ASN A 571 -4.27 -7.62 -30.55
C ASN A 571 -3.82 -9.08 -30.74
N HIS A 572 -3.15 -9.66 -29.75
CA HIS A 572 -2.48 -10.97 -29.81
C HIS A 572 -1.48 -11.11 -30.98
N TRP A 573 -0.74 -10.03 -31.26
CA TRP A 573 0.17 -9.99 -32.41
C TRP A 573 1.60 -10.40 -32.08
N THR A 574 2.21 -11.09 -33.03
CA THR A 574 3.67 -11.30 -33.03
C THR A 574 4.39 -10.01 -33.43
N PRO A 575 5.68 -9.85 -33.07
CA PRO A 575 6.49 -8.71 -33.54
C PRO A 575 6.55 -8.59 -35.07
N ALA A 576 6.60 -9.72 -35.78
CA ALA A 576 6.67 -9.75 -37.25
C ALA A 576 5.36 -9.23 -37.88
N HIS A 577 4.21 -9.68 -37.35
CA HIS A 577 2.91 -9.22 -37.82
C HIS A 577 2.72 -7.72 -37.57
N HIS A 578 3.06 -7.26 -36.36
CA HIS A 578 2.97 -5.83 -36.02
C HIS A 578 3.83 -4.96 -36.96
N LYS A 579 5.03 -5.43 -37.34
CA LYS A 579 5.89 -4.73 -38.30
C LYS A 579 5.25 -4.66 -39.71
N ALA A 580 4.62 -5.73 -40.16
CA ALA A 580 3.93 -5.76 -41.45
C ALA A 580 2.78 -4.75 -41.49
N VAL A 581 1.92 -4.76 -40.47
CA VAL A 581 0.79 -3.81 -40.32
C VAL A 581 1.29 -2.36 -40.25
N THR A 582 2.38 -2.12 -39.53
CA THR A 582 3.00 -0.79 -39.45
C THR A 582 3.52 -0.32 -40.81
N THR A 583 4.11 -1.21 -41.60
CA THR A 583 4.63 -0.89 -42.94
C THR A 583 3.49 -0.47 -43.88
N GLU A 584 2.33 -1.13 -43.78
CA GLU A 584 1.14 -0.76 -44.53
C GLU A 584 0.66 0.66 -44.20
N LEU A 585 0.57 1.02 -42.92
CA LEU A 585 0.17 2.37 -42.50
C LEU A 585 1.14 3.46 -42.96
N VAL A 586 2.44 3.17 -42.95
CA VAL A 586 3.47 4.08 -43.50
C VAL A 586 3.30 4.22 -45.01
N GLY A 587 3.05 3.11 -45.72
CA GLY A 587 2.78 3.11 -47.16
C GLY A 587 1.55 3.93 -47.55
N ALA A 588 0.52 3.93 -46.70
CA ALA A 588 -0.68 4.75 -46.83
C ALA A 588 -0.49 6.22 -46.37
N ALA A 589 0.71 6.61 -45.93
CA ALA A 589 1.04 7.95 -45.43
C ALA A 589 0.18 8.46 -44.27
N LEU A 590 -0.45 7.55 -43.51
CA LEU A 590 -1.28 7.90 -42.35
C LEU A 590 -0.47 8.06 -41.06
N VAL A 591 0.73 7.50 -41.04
CA VAL A 591 1.67 7.58 -39.92
C VAL A 591 3.09 7.85 -40.42
N VAL A 592 3.92 8.40 -39.55
CA VAL A 592 5.35 8.64 -39.79
C VAL A 592 6.20 7.76 -38.88
N VAL A 593 7.34 7.31 -39.40
CA VAL A 593 8.38 6.64 -38.61
C VAL A 593 9.20 7.72 -37.90
N ASP A 594 9.25 7.66 -36.59
CA ASP A 594 9.95 8.64 -35.76
C ASP A 594 10.42 7.99 -34.45
N ARG A 595 11.21 8.70 -33.64
CA ARG A 595 11.61 8.27 -32.31
C ARG A 595 11.32 9.35 -31.29
N ARG A 596 10.22 9.18 -30.55
CA ARG A 596 9.83 10.11 -29.48
C ARG A 596 10.16 9.54 -28.10
N PRO A 597 10.85 10.29 -27.22
CA PRO A 597 11.20 9.83 -25.88
C PRO A 597 9.97 9.34 -25.09
N ARG A 598 10.11 8.21 -24.40
CA ARG A 598 9.08 7.57 -23.55
C ARG A 598 7.78 7.13 -24.26
N ALA A 599 7.67 7.26 -25.59
CA ALA A 599 6.47 6.85 -26.33
C ALA A 599 6.32 5.32 -26.45
N GLY A 600 7.43 4.59 -26.43
CA GLY A 600 7.43 3.12 -26.50
C GLY A 600 6.88 2.53 -27.81
N ARG A 601 6.84 3.33 -28.89
CA ARG A 601 6.39 2.92 -30.23
C ARG A 601 7.26 3.51 -31.34
N GLY A 602 7.25 2.87 -32.50
CA GLY A 602 8.04 3.26 -33.67
C GLY A 602 7.33 4.12 -34.73
N VAL A 603 5.99 4.25 -34.65
CA VAL A 603 5.19 5.07 -35.56
C VAL A 603 4.25 6.02 -34.83
N PHE A 604 3.95 7.15 -35.48
CA PHE A 604 3.24 8.27 -34.89
C PHE A 604 2.28 8.88 -35.89
N LEU A 605 1.19 9.45 -35.40
CA LEU A 605 0.34 10.29 -36.24
C LEU A 605 1.11 11.58 -36.60
N PRO A 606 0.92 12.13 -37.81
CA PRO A 606 1.45 13.44 -38.15
C PRO A 606 0.95 14.51 -37.16
N GLY A 607 1.82 15.46 -36.81
CA GLY A 607 1.48 16.60 -35.96
C GLY A 607 2.27 16.70 -34.66
N ASP A 608 1.87 17.69 -33.86
CA ASP A 608 2.55 18.12 -32.63
C ASP A 608 2.53 17.06 -31.53
N TRP A 609 3.54 17.14 -30.66
CA TRP A 609 3.79 16.18 -29.59
C TRP A 609 3.84 16.84 -28.22
N ALA A 610 3.04 16.32 -27.29
CA ALA A 610 3.11 16.68 -25.89
C ALA A 610 4.03 15.70 -25.14
N ALA A 611 5.11 16.23 -24.56
CA ALA A 611 6.01 15.44 -23.73
C ALA A 611 5.37 15.09 -22.38
N ALA A 612 5.97 14.17 -21.62
CA ALA A 612 5.53 13.86 -20.27
C ALA A 612 6.71 13.44 -19.40
N ASP A 613 6.60 13.70 -18.10
CA ASP A 613 7.46 13.13 -17.06
C ASP A 613 6.70 11.99 -16.36
N LYS A 614 7.38 11.09 -15.63
CA LYS A 614 6.67 10.06 -14.84
C LYS A 614 5.78 10.78 -13.81
N PRO A 615 4.58 10.25 -13.52
CA PRO A 615 4.01 8.99 -14.00
C PRO A 615 3.24 9.09 -15.34
N PHE A 616 3.08 10.29 -15.92
CA PHE A 616 2.26 10.50 -17.12
C PHE A 616 2.91 9.98 -18.41
N HIS A 617 2.07 9.77 -19.43
CA HIS A 617 2.44 9.29 -20.76
C HIS A 617 2.41 10.43 -21.80
N PRO A 618 3.43 10.51 -22.69
CA PRO A 618 3.43 11.48 -23.77
C PRO A 618 2.49 11.05 -24.89
N MET A 619 1.92 12.02 -25.61
CA MET A 619 0.94 11.78 -26.67
C MET A 619 0.93 12.90 -27.71
N GLU A 620 0.24 12.69 -28.83
CA GLU A 620 -0.08 13.75 -29.77
C GLU A 620 -0.90 14.86 -29.11
N THR A 621 -0.57 16.13 -29.37
CA THR A 621 -1.23 17.27 -28.70
C THR A 621 -2.74 17.30 -28.92
N TRP A 622 -3.20 17.02 -30.15
CA TRP A 622 -4.64 16.97 -30.45
C TRP A 622 -5.38 15.86 -29.68
N LYS A 623 -4.69 14.74 -29.40
CA LYS A 623 -5.24 13.63 -28.62
C LYS A 623 -5.42 14.01 -27.16
N ALA A 624 -4.57 14.89 -26.63
CA ALA A 624 -4.75 15.39 -25.27
C ALA A 624 -6.10 16.09 -25.11
N GLU A 625 -6.54 16.88 -26.09
CA GLU A 625 -7.87 17.50 -26.10
C GLU A 625 -8.98 16.44 -26.19
N LEU A 626 -8.87 15.49 -27.12
CA LEU A 626 -9.82 14.38 -27.28
C LEU A 626 -10.04 13.59 -25.97
N LEU A 627 -8.99 13.43 -25.18
CA LEU A 627 -8.99 12.64 -23.95
C LEU A 627 -9.18 13.49 -22.68
N GLY A 628 -9.32 14.82 -22.81
CA GLY A 628 -9.40 15.73 -21.66
C GLY A 628 -8.13 15.75 -20.80
N ALA A 629 -6.96 15.44 -21.39
CA ALA A 629 -5.68 15.44 -20.70
C ALA A 629 -5.16 16.88 -20.50
N ARG A 630 -4.70 17.19 -19.30
CA ARG A 630 -4.21 18.53 -18.95
C ARG A 630 -2.82 18.75 -19.48
N LEU A 631 -2.65 19.81 -20.28
CA LEU A 631 -1.35 20.26 -20.76
C LEU A 631 -0.88 21.49 -19.97
N ILE A 632 0.33 21.41 -19.40
CA ILE A 632 0.99 22.55 -18.75
C ILE A 632 2.38 22.70 -19.35
N ALA A 633 2.65 23.86 -19.95
CA ALA A 633 3.91 24.16 -20.64
C ALA A 633 4.30 23.06 -21.67
N GLY A 634 3.33 22.61 -22.47
CA GLY A 634 3.54 21.58 -23.50
C GLY A 634 3.74 20.15 -22.98
N LYS A 635 3.52 19.91 -21.68
CA LYS A 635 3.63 18.58 -21.07
C LYS A 635 2.29 18.06 -20.55
N VAL A 636 2.04 16.77 -20.72
CA VAL A 636 0.91 16.06 -20.10
C VAL A 636 1.11 15.99 -18.59
N ARG A 637 0.08 16.39 -17.82
CA ARG A 637 0.09 16.48 -16.35
C ARG A 637 -1.10 15.78 -15.69
N SER A 638 -1.85 14.96 -16.42
CA SER A 638 -2.94 14.16 -15.88
C SER A 638 -3.00 12.78 -16.55
N VAL A 639 -3.69 11.84 -15.89
CA VAL A 639 -4.11 10.58 -16.50
C VAL A 639 -5.45 10.83 -17.19
N PRO A 640 -5.58 10.58 -18.50
CA PRO A 640 -6.85 10.77 -19.19
C PRO A 640 -7.85 9.67 -18.82
N VAL A 641 -9.14 10.00 -18.82
CA VAL A 641 -10.22 9.02 -18.65
C VAL A 641 -10.73 8.63 -20.02
N ALA A 642 -10.51 7.38 -20.43
CA ALA A 642 -10.88 6.91 -21.76
C ALA A 642 -12.41 6.72 -21.88
N GLY A 643 -13.05 6.24 -20.80
CA GLY A 643 -14.47 5.89 -20.81
C GLY A 643 -14.77 4.66 -21.66
N PRO A 644 -16.02 4.46 -22.12
CA PRO A 644 -16.36 3.34 -22.99
C PRO A 644 -15.57 3.40 -24.31
N LEU A 645 -14.64 2.46 -24.49
CA LEU A 645 -13.73 2.44 -25.64
C LEU A 645 -14.41 2.45 -27.02
N PRO A 646 -15.54 1.77 -27.26
CA PRO A 646 -16.24 1.86 -28.55
C PRO A 646 -16.63 3.30 -28.94
N GLU A 647 -17.13 4.07 -27.97
CA GLU A 647 -17.49 5.48 -28.18
C GLU A 647 -16.26 6.35 -28.38
N LEU A 648 -15.20 6.09 -27.62
CA LEU A 648 -13.93 6.79 -27.79
C LEU A 648 -13.37 6.54 -29.20
N PHE A 649 -13.42 5.31 -29.71
CA PHE A 649 -12.98 4.98 -31.07
C PHE A 649 -13.80 5.72 -32.12
N ALA A 650 -15.14 5.69 -32.02
CA ALA A 650 -16.01 6.41 -32.94
C ALA A 650 -15.73 7.93 -32.91
N ARG A 651 -15.59 8.52 -31.70
CA ARG A 651 -15.28 9.94 -31.52
C ARG A 651 -13.91 10.30 -32.11
N ALA A 652 -12.89 9.49 -31.83
CA ALA A 652 -11.53 9.71 -32.32
C ALA A 652 -11.48 9.71 -33.85
N TRP A 653 -12.21 8.79 -34.49
CA TRP A 653 -12.31 8.76 -35.95
C TRP A 653 -13.02 10.02 -36.48
N GLN A 654 -14.12 10.44 -35.87
CA GLN A 654 -14.89 11.62 -36.30
C GLN A 654 -14.14 12.93 -36.11
N SER A 655 -13.40 13.08 -35.01
CA SER A 655 -12.73 14.33 -34.62
C SER A 655 -11.26 14.40 -35.05
N ARG A 656 -10.75 13.39 -35.76
CA ARG A 656 -9.34 13.37 -36.17
C ARG A 656 -8.98 14.60 -37.03
N PRO A 657 -7.73 15.08 -36.97
CA PRO A 657 -7.21 16.04 -37.92
C PRO A 657 -7.31 15.48 -39.35
N ARG A 658 -7.78 16.29 -40.30
CA ARG A 658 -7.90 15.93 -41.72
C ARG A 658 -6.60 16.14 -42.48
#